data_AF-A0A0E0N7B2-F1
#
_entry.id   AF-A0A0E0N7B2-F1
#
_cell.length_a   1.000
_cell.length_b   1.000
_cell.length_c   1.000
_cell.angle_alpha   90.00
_cell.angle_beta   90.00
_cell.angle_gamma   90.00
#
_symmetry.space_group_name_H-M   'P 1'
#
loop_
_entity.id
_entity.type
_entity.pdbx_description
1 polymer ?
#
loop_
_entity_poly.entity_id
_entity_poly.type
_entity_poly.pdbx_seq_one_letter_code
_entity_poly.pdbx_strand_id
1 'polypeptide(L)'
;MTIQVVIDILHLEQPLDHRACSKIPRFRMEDGGKHFVFVHGLGHGAWCWYRVVAALRAAGHRATALDMAAAGAHPARADEVGSLEEYSRPLLDAVAAAAPGERLVLVGHSLGGLSLALAMERFPDKVAAAVFLAACMPAAGKHMGITLEEFMRRIKPDFFMDSKTIVLNTNQEPRTAVLLGPKLLAEKLYNRSPPEDLTLATMLVRPGTNYIDDPIMKDETLLTEGNYGSVKRVFLVAMDDASSDEEMQRWTIDLSPGVEVEELAGADHMAMCSKPRELCDLLLRIAAKRETSNPSRHSTKNFEAAELKMEISSSSKKHFILVHGLCHGAWCWYRVVAALRAAGHRATALDMAASGAHPARVDEVGTFEEYSRPLLDAVAAAAAPGERLVLVGHSHGGLSVALAMERFPDKVAAAVFVAAAMPCVGKHMGFMRRTAPEGLLMDCEMVAINNSQGSGVAINLGPTFLAQKYYQQSPAEDLALAKMLVRPGNQFMDDPVMKDESLLTNGNYGSVKKVYVIAKADSSSTEEMQRWMVAMSPGTDVEEIAGADHAVMNSKPRELCDILIKIANKYERANHKHLQEMEGSSSSSKHFILVHGLCHGAWCWYKVVTMLRSEGHRVTALDLAASGVHPARVDEVHSFEEYSQPLLDAVAEAPAGERLILVGHSFGGLSIALAMERFPEKIAVAVFVAAAVPCVGKRIIPELIREKAPKDMLLDSKMIPINNKQGPGTAILLGPNFLAEKGYPLSPAEAMN
;
A
#
# COMPACT_ATOMS: atom_id res chain seq x y z
N MET A 1 6.80 9.46 61.11
CA MET A 1 7.98 10.08 61.77
C MET A 1 9.13 9.97 60.81
N THR A 2 9.32 10.96 59.93
CA THR A 2 10.12 12.18 60.12
C THR A 2 11.59 11.92 59.74
N ILE A 3 12.01 12.53 58.63
CA ILE A 3 13.32 13.19 58.38
C ILE A 3 14.53 12.55 59.08
N GLN A 4 15.43 11.91 58.33
CA GLN A 4 16.91 12.04 58.45
C GLN A 4 17.67 10.97 57.61
N VAL A 5 17.57 10.98 56.27
CA VAL A 5 18.62 10.35 55.41
C VAL A 5 18.77 11.15 54.09
N VAL A 6 18.77 12.48 54.23
CA VAL A 6 19.26 13.41 53.21
C VAL A 6 20.27 14.28 53.95
N ILE A 7 21.44 14.49 53.34
CA ILE A 7 22.68 15.12 53.87
C ILE A 7 23.66 14.08 54.43
N ASP A 8 24.46 13.48 53.55
CA ASP A 8 25.89 13.15 53.84
C ASP A 8 26.72 12.68 52.63
N ILE A 9 26.34 13.00 51.39
CA ILE A 9 27.25 12.83 50.23
C ILE A 9 27.14 14.06 49.31
N LEU A 10 27.39 15.23 49.87
CA LEU A 10 27.84 16.42 49.14
C LEU A 10 29.25 16.74 49.64
N HIS A 11 30.25 16.37 48.83
CA HIS A 11 31.64 16.86 48.77
C HIS A 11 32.58 15.70 48.52
N LEU A 12 32.87 15.46 47.25
CA LEU A 12 34.18 15.01 46.76
C LEU A 12 34.24 15.38 45.27
N GLU A 13 34.59 16.63 45.01
CA GLU A 13 35.21 17.03 43.75
C GLU A 13 36.57 16.34 43.68
N GLN A 14 36.75 15.41 42.76
CA GLN A 14 38.07 15.09 42.20
C GLN A 14 37.96 14.84 40.69
N PRO A 15 38.93 15.33 39.89
CA PRO A 15 38.89 15.29 38.44
C PRO A 15 39.16 13.87 37.92
N LEU A 16 38.27 13.36 37.07
CA LEU A 16 38.45 12.07 36.41
C LEU A 16 39.52 12.18 35.32
N ASP A 17 40.52 11.31 35.48
CA ASP A 17 41.68 11.06 34.61
C ASP A 17 41.26 10.67 33.17
N HIS A 18 41.76 11.41 32.18
CA HIS A 18 41.48 11.23 30.75
C HIS A 18 42.22 10.05 30.07
N ARG A 19 42.62 9.00 30.80
CA ARG A 19 43.43 7.91 30.22
C ARG A 19 42.98 6.51 30.60
N ALA A 20 41.74 6.15 30.32
CA ALA A 20 41.34 4.73 30.25
C ALA A 20 40.05 4.50 29.43
N CYS A 21 40.04 4.90 28.15
CA CYS A 21 39.02 4.43 27.22
C CYS A 21 39.61 4.26 25.81
N SER A 22 40.57 3.34 25.70
CA SER A 22 41.19 2.95 24.43
C SER A 22 41.00 1.45 24.22
N LYS A 23 39.82 1.07 23.73
CA LYS A 23 39.52 -0.20 23.00
C LYS A 23 38.08 -0.22 22.51
N ILE A 24 37.70 0.81 21.76
CA ILE A 24 36.58 0.76 20.81
C ILE A 24 37.24 0.67 19.43
N PRO A 25 36.84 -0.25 18.53
CA PRO A 25 37.32 -0.17 17.15
C PRO A 25 36.84 1.15 16.59
N ARG A 26 37.74 2.13 16.49
CA ARG A 26 37.52 3.32 15.66
C ARG A 26 37.25 2.78 14.27
N PHE A 27 36.00 2.87 13.81
CA PHE A 27 35.72 2.88 12.38
C PHE A 27 36.53 4.04 11.81
N ARG A 28 37.69 3.73 11.24
CA ARG A 28 38.39 4.63 10.35
C ARG A 28 37.44 4.79 9.17
N MET A 29 36.75 5.94 9.09
CA MET A 29 36.19 6.41 7.83
C MET A 29 37.40 6.65 6.95
N GLU A 30 37.72 5.71 6.07
CA GLU A 30 38.73 5.95 5.04
C GLU A 30 38.15 6.93 4.04
N ASP A 31 38.77 8.11 3.96
CA ASP A 31 38.46 9.26 3.09
C ASP A 31 38.69 8.99 1.58
N GLY A 32 38.54 7.74 1.12
CA GLY A 32 38.89 7.31 -0.24
C GLY A 32 37.71 7.12 -1.21
N GLY A 33 36.48 7.02 -0.70
CA GLY A 33 35.29 6.72 -1.51
C GLY A 33 34.72 7.94 -2.25
N LYS A 34 34.27 7.74 -3.50
CA LYS A 34 33.48 8.75 -4.24
C LYS A 34 32.17 9.08 -3.52
N HIS A 35 31.68 10.30 -3.73
CA HIS A 35 30.38 10.75 -3.21
C HIS A 35 29.34 10.79 -4.33
N PHE A 36 28.34 9.92 -4.23
CA PHE A 36 27.20 9.84 -5.13
C PHE A 36 26.02 10.63 -4.55
N VAL A 37 25.40 11.46 -5.37
CA VAL A 37 24.18 12.22 -5.04
C VAL A 37 23.06 11.79 -5.98
N PHE A 38 21.95 11.32 -5.42
CA PHE A 38 20.83 10.74 -6.16
C PHE A 38 19.62 11.68 -6.17
N VAL A 39 19.03 11.84 -7.34
CA VAL A 39 17.88 12.72 -7.61
C VAL A 39 16.78 11.87 -8.27
N HIS A 40 15.62 11.86 -7.63
CA HIS A 40 14.47 11.07 -8.06
C HIS A 40 13.68 11.72 -9.20
N GLY A 41 12.82 10.92 -9.84
CA GLY A 41 11.86 11.36 -10.85
C GLY A 41 10.56 11.95 -10.28
N LEU A 42 9.65 12.30 -11.19
CA LEU A 42 8.33 12.87 -10.87
C LEU A 42 7.55 11.98 -9.87
N GLY A 43 6.97 12.61 -8.86
CA GLY A 43 6.11 11.96 -7.86
C GLY A 43 6.82 11.05 -6.85
N HIS A 44 8.13 10.84 -7.00
CA HIS A 44 8.96 10.02 -6.10
C HIS A 44 9.67 10.88 -5.05
N GLY A 45 10.58 10.28 -4.29
CA GLY A 45 11.44 10.92 -3.29
C GLY A 45 12.78 10.17 -3.20
N ALA A 46 13.66 10.59 -2.29
CA ALA A 46 14.93 9.93 -1.96
C ALA A 46 14.77 8.41 -1.73
N TRP A 47 13.63 8.03 -1.16
CA TRP A 47 13.28 6.66 -0.80
C TRP A 47 13.39 5.65 -1.94
N CYS A 48 13.24 6.03 -3.22
CA CYS A 48 13.36 5.07 -4.31
C CYS A 48 14.80 4.53 -4.46
N TRP A 49 15.80 5.23 -3.92
CA TRP A 49 17.21 4.85 -4.00
C TRP A 49 17.69 3.98 -2.83
N TYR A 50 16.82 3.57 -1.91
CA TYR A 50 17.21 2.97 -0.63
C TYR A 50 18.17 1.76 -0.76
N ARG A 51 17.93 0.86 -1.73
CA ARG A 51 18.79 -0.31 -1.98
C ARG A 51 20.16 0.08 -2.55
N VAL A 52 20.17 0.99 -3.53
CA VAL A 52 21.42 1.45 -4.18
C VAL A 52 22.28 2.21 -3.19
N VAL A 53 21.68 3.08 -2.36
CA VAL A 53 22.38 3.80 -1.30
C VAL A 53 22.96 2.84 -0.27
N ALA A 54 22.19 1.83 0.16
CA ALA A 54 22.69 0.81 1.09
C ALA A 54 23.87 0.03 0.49
N ALA A 55 23.77 -0.39 -0.78
CA ALA A 55 24.81 -1.13 -1.48
C ALA A 55 26.10 -0.32 -1.65
N LEU A 56 26.00 0.95 -2.06
CA LEU A 56 27.17 1.82 -2.23
C LEU A 56 27.85 2.14 -0.90
N ARG A 57 27.08 2.36 0.18
CA ARG A 57 27.64 2.55 1.52
C ARG A 57 28.35 1.29 2.02
N ALA A 58 27.78 0.11 1.75
CA ALA A 58 28.43 -1.16 2.07
C ALA A 58 29.74 -1.36 1.27
N ALA A 59 29.80 -0.82 0.04
CA ALA A 59 31.02 -0.79 -0.77
C ALA A 59 32.02 0.31 -0.37
N GLY A 60 31.79 1.04 0.73
CA GLY A 60 32.71 2.06 1.24
C GLY A 60 32.59 3.45 0.58
N HIS A 61 31.52 3.70 -0.17
CA HIS A 61 31.26 4.99 -0.82
C HIS A 61 30.31 5.87 0.00
N ARG A 62 30.41 7.19 -0.19
CA ARG A 62 29.39 8.13 0.31
C ARG A 62 28.24 8.16 -0.69
N ALA A 63 27.02 8.00 -0.21
CA ALA A 63 25.82 8.02 -1.02
C ALA A 63 24.73 8.82 -0.31
N THR A 64 24.19 9.82 -1.00
CA THR A 64 23.19 10.76 -0.49
C THR A 64 22.03 10.80 -1.49
N ALA A 65 20.84 10.35 -1.09
CA ALA A 65 19.63 10.55 -1.86
C ALA A 65 18.87 11.75 -1.30
N LEU A 66 18.45 12.65 -2.17
CA LEU A 66 17.82 13.91 -1.78
C LEU A 66 16.32 13.86 -2.08
N ASP A 67 15.52 14.34 -1.14
CA ASP A 67 14.15 14.74 -1.43
C ASP A 67 14.19 16.14 -2.03
N MET A 68 13.69 16.27 -3.26
CA MET A 68 13.47 17.57 -3.87
C MET A 68 12.35 18.32 -3.14
N ALA A 69 12.19 19.62 -3.38
CA ALA A 69 11.16 20.37 -2.66
C ALA A 69 9.77 19.79 -2.97
N ALA A 70 8.96 19.61 -1.93
CA ALA A 70 7.64 18.96 -1.96
C ALA A 70 7.61 17.49 -2.39
N ALA A 71 8.76 16.82 -2.44
CA ALA A 71 8.88 15.40 -2.72
C ALA A 71 9.26 14.60 -1.45
N GLY A 72 9.03 13.28 -1.48
CA GLY A 72 9.32 12.37 -0.37
C GLY A 72 8.94 12.92 1.01
N ALA A 73 9.89 12.97 1.94
CA ALA A 73 9.71 13.49 3.31
C ALA A 73 9.91 15.01 3.45
N HIS A 74 10.18 15.73 2.35
CA HIS A 74 10.34 17.19 2.38
C HIS A 74 9.06 17.88 2.89
N PRO A 75 9.16 18.86 3.82
CA PRO A 75 8.00 19.43 4.49
C PRO A 75 7.18 20.40 3.64
N ALA A 76 7.76 20.94 2.56
CA ALA A 76 7.02 21.78 1.62
C ALA A 76 5.90 21.02 0.90
N ARG A 77 4.89 21.75 0.45
CA ARG A 77 3.77 21.25 -0.35
C ARG A 77 3.92 21.67 -1.82
N ALA A 78 3.29 20.95 -2.74
CA ALA A 78 3.49 21.17 -4.16
C ALA A 78 3.01 22.55 -4.64
N ASP A 79 2.00 23.12 -3.98
CA ASP A 79 1.47 24.47 -4.19
C ASP A 79 2.38 25.59 -3.68
N GLU A 80 3.33 25.27 -2.79
CA GLU A 80 4.34 26.19 -2.25
C GLU A 80 5.59 26.28 -3.13
N VAL A 81 5.78 25.34 -4.07
CA VAL A 81 6.98 25.26 -4.92
C VAL A 81 6.67 25.83 -6.30
N GLY A 82 7.05 27.09 -6.48
CA GLY A 82 6.67 27.93 -7.62
C GLY A 82 7.53 27.73 -8.87
N SER A 83 8.72 27.17 -8.79
CA SER A 83 9.62 27.04 -9.95
C SER A 83 10.42 25.73 -9.94
N LEU A 84 10.97 25.35 -11.10
CA LEU A 84 11.90 24.23 -11.18
C LEU A 84 13.18 24.50 -10.38
N GLU A 85 13.60 25.76 -10.25
CA GLU A 85 14.75 26.10 -9.43
C GLU A 85 14.46 25.92 -7.92
N GLU A 86 13.28 26.33 -7.45
CA GLU A 86 12.83 26.06 -6.08
C GLU A 86 12.67 24.55 -5.82
N TYR A 87 12.10 23.82 -6.78
CA TYR A 87 12.06 22.35 -6.73
C TYR A 87 13.46 21.77 -6.61
N SER A 88 14.41 22.31 -7.37
CA SER A 88 15.80 21.87 -7.45
C SER A 88 16.68 22.32 -6.28
N ARG A 89 16.18 23.19 -5.39
CA ARG A 89 16.96 23.83 -4.32
C ARG A 89 17.71 22.83 -3.42
N PRO A 90 17.12 21.71 -2.95
CA PRO A 90 17.85 20.74 -2.13
C PRO A 90 19.11 20.18 -2.80
N LEU A 91 19.07 19.95 -4.12
CA LEU A 91 20.22 19.52 -4.90
C LEU A 91 21.24 20.65 -5.05
N LEU A 92 20.80 21.85 -5.43
CA LEU A 92 21.68 23.00 -5.66
C LEU A 92 22.45 23.35 -4.38
N ASP A 93 21.78 23.34 -3.24
CA ASP A 93 22.39 23.62 -1.94
C ASP A 93 23.38 22.52 -1.54
N ALA A 94 23.04 21.24 -1.77
CA ALA A 94 23.95 20.12 -1.50
C ALA A 94 25.23 20.17 -2.34
N VAL A 95 25.12 20.52 -3.63
CA VAL A 95 26.28 20.68 -4.51
C VAL A 95 27.09 21.92 -4.12
N ALA A 96 26.42 23.04 -3.80
CA ALA A 96 27.08 24.25 -3.31
C ALA A 96 27.84 24.00 -2.00
N ALA A 97 27.32 23.16 -1.10
CA ALA A 97 27.93 22.81 0.18
C ALA A 97 29.09 21.80 0.09
N ALA A 98 29.32 21.15 -1.07
CA ALA A 98 30.42 20.21 -1.23
C ALA A 98 31.78 20.87 -0.93
N ALA A 99 32.67 20.14 -0.24
CA ALA A 99 33.93 20.67 0.26
C ALA A 99 34.82 21.20 -0.89
N PRO A 100 35.71 22.18 -0.63
CA PRO A 100 36.64 22.65 -1.65
C PRO A 100 37.45 21.49 -2.27
N GLY A 101 37.39 21.37 -3.60
CA GLY A 101 38.05 20.29 -4.36
C GLY A 101 37.29 18.95 -4.40
N GLU A 102 36.20 18.81 -3.64
CA GLU A 102 35.31 17.66 -3.74
C GLU A 102 34.51 17.71 -5.05
N ARG A 103 34.54 16.61 -5.81
CA ARG A 103 33.71 16.44 -7.02
C ARG A 103 32.72 15.30 -6.85
N LEU A 104 31.45 15.59 -7.06
CA LEU A 104 30.32 14.70 -6.85
C LEU A 104 29.97 13.91 -8.11
N VAL A 105 29.49 12.68 -7.95
CA VAL A 105 28.83 11.93 -9.02
C VAL A 105 27.33 12.13 -8.86
N LEU A 106 26.72 12.90 -9.77
CA LEU A 106 25.28 13.15 -9.73
C LEU A 106 24.56 12.06 -10.53
N VAL A 107 23.48 11.50 -9.99
CA VAL A 107 22.66 10.48 -10.64
C VAL A 107 21.20 10.95 -10.61
N GLY A 108 20.65 11.25 -11.78
CA GLY A 108 19.27 11.72 -11.95
C GLY A 108 18.44 10.69 -12.68
N HIS A 109 17.26 10.40 -12.14
CA HIS A 109 16.28 9.50 -12.75
C HIS A 109 15.11 10.29 -13.33
N SER A 110 14.65 9.91 -14.53
CA SER A 110 13.44 10.48 -15.15
C SER A 110 13.49 12.03 -15.16
N LEU A 111 12.47 12.72 -14.64
CA LEU A 111 12.44 14.19 -14.51
C LEU A 111 13.64 14.78 -13.74
N GLY A 112 14.25 14.00 -12.82
CA GLY A 112 15.42 14.42 -12.04
C GLY A 112 16.64 14.80 -12.89
N GLY A 113 16.69 14.37 -14.15
CA GLY A 113 17.70 14.81 -15.11
C GLY A 113 17.69 16.33 -15.37
N LEU A 114 16.54 17.00 -15.27
CA LEU A 114 16.45 18.46 -15.42
C LEU A 114 17.11 19.19 -14.24
N SER A 115 16.92 18.69 -13.02
CA SER A 115 17.61 19.22 -11.83
C SER A 115 19.12 18.99 -11.92
N LEU A 116 19.56 17.85 -12.48
CA LEU A 116 20.97 17.61 -12.80
C LEU A 116 21.51 18.66 -13.77
N ALA A 117 20.79 18.95 -14.86
CA ALA A 117 21.21 19.94 -15.84
C ALA A 117 21.43 21.33 -15.21
N LEU A 118 20.51 21.77 -14.34
CA LEU A 118 20.68 23.02 -13.57
C LEU A 118 21.92 22.98 -12.67
N ALA A 119 22.12 21.89 -11.93
CA ALA A 119 23.29 21.76 -11.06
C ALA A 119 24.61 21.75 -11.83
N MET A 120 24.65 21.12 -13.00
CA MET A 120 25.80 21.11 -13.90
C MET A 120 26.10 22.50 -14.47
N GLU A 121 25.07 23.25 -14.85
CA GLU A 121 25.24 24.62 -15.35
C GLU A 121 25.74 25.58 -14.25
N ARG A 122 25.25 25.43 -13.02
CA ARG A 122 25.60 26.32 -11.90
C ARG A 122 26.93 25.95 -11.23
N PHE A 123 27.29 24.67 -11.21
CA PHE A 123 28.45 24.15 -10.48
C PHE A 123 29.27 23.13 -11.27
N PRO A 124 29.70 23.43 -12.52
CA PRO A 124 30.36 22.45 -13.39
C PRO A 124 31.63 21.85 -12.75
N ASP A 125 32.40 22.68 -12.03
CA ASP A 125 33.65 22.26 -11.38
C ASP A 125 33.44 21.28 -10.21
N LYS A 126 32.25 21.28 -9.60
CA LYS A 126 31.90 20.39 -8.48
C LYS A 126 31.31 19.06 -8.93
N VAL A 127 31.07 18.86 -10.22
CA VAL A 127 30.49 17.62 -10.75
C VAL A 127 31.55 16.80 -11.46
N ALA A 128 31.88 15.61 -10.95
CA ALA A 128 32.82 14.67 -11.56
C ALA A 128 32.23 14.01 -12.81
N ALA A 129 30.97 13.59 -12.70
CA ALA A 129 30.17 13.01 -13.77
C ALA A 129 28.68 13.16 -13.42
N ALA A 130 27.84 13.31 -14.45
CA ALA A 130 26.40 13.31 -14.36
C ALA A 130 25.84 12.07 -15.08
N VAL A 131 25.07 11.26 -14.37
CA VAL A 131 24.47 10.01 -14.84
C VAL A 131 22.97 10.21 -14.97
N PHE A 132 22.46 10.09 -16.20
CA PHE A 132 21.05 10.22 -16.58
C PHE A 132 20.44 8.82 -16.75
N LEU A 133 19.64 8.37 -15.79
CA LEU A 133 19.01 7.04 -15.79
C LEU A 133 17.58 7.13 -16.28
N ALA A 134 17.31 6.63 -17.50
CA ALA A 134 16.00 6.77 -18.17
C ALA A 134 15.42 8.19 -17.99
N ALA A 135 16.27 9.20 -18.15
CA ALA A 135 16.04 10.56 -17.67
C ALA A 135 15.87 11.59 -18.78
N CYS A 136 15.23 12.71 -18.45
CA CYS A 136 15.23 13.91 -19.29
C CYS A 136 16.65 14.47 -19.34
N MET A 137 17.29 14.46 -20.51
CA MET A 137 18.65 14.98 -20.70
C MET A 137 18.63 16.03 -21.82
N PRO A 138 18.56 17.33 -21.49
CA PRO A 138 18.63 18.39 -22.50
C PRO A 138 20.02 18.48 -23.14
N ALA A 139 20.16 19.30 -24.19
CA ALA A 139 21.44 19.56 -24.85
C ALA A 139 21.85 21.03 -24.64
N ALA A 140 23.16 21.30 -24.66
CA ALA A 140 23.66 22.68 -24.63
C ALA A 140 23.16 23.47 -25.86
N GLY A 141 22.80 24.74 -25.66
CA GLY A 141 22.20 25.57 -26.71
C GLY A 141 20.79 25.17 -27.14
N LYS A 142 20.12 24.30 -26.38
CA LYS A 142 18.68 24.01 -26.48
C LYS A 142 18.01 24.35 -25.15
N HIS A 143 16.71 24.64 -25.18
CA HIS A 143 15.95 24.88 -23.95
C HIS A 143 15.80 23.58 -23.16
N MET A 144 15.78 23.67 -21.82
CA MET A 144 15.81 22.47 -20.97
C MET A 144 14.58 21.57 -21.13
N GLY A 145 13.43 22.16 -21.46
CA GLY A 145 12.16 21.45 -21.61
C GLY A 145 12.06 20.53 -22.82
N ILE A 146 13.00 20.62 -23.78
CA ILE A 146 12.89 19.95 -25.09
C ILE A 146 12.61 18.45 -25.02
N THR A 147 13.25 17.73 -24.09
CA THR A 147 13.07 16.27 -23.96
C THR A 147 11.73 15.91 -23.31
N LEU A 148 11.28 16.73 -22.36
CA LEU A 148 9.99 16.56 -21.71
C LEU A 148 8.82 16.91 -22.65
N GLU A 149 8.95 17.95 -23.47
CA GLU A 149 7.96 18.31 -24.49
C GLU A 149 7.82 17.19 -25.53
N GLU A 150 8.95 16.64 -25.99
CA GLU A 150 8.93 15.53 -26.95
C GLU A 150 8.31 14.27 -26.33
N PHE A 151 8.63 13.97 -25.06
CA PHE A 151 7.96 12.89 -24.33
C PHE A 151 6.44 13.09 -24.31
N MET A 152 5.97 14.26 -23.89
CA MET A 152 4.55 14.60 -23.83
C MET A 152 3.86 14.55 -25.20
N ARG A 153 4.60 14.82 -26.28
CA ARG A 153 4.12 14.72 -27.66
C ARG A 153 3.97 13.27 -28.13
N ARG A 154 4.81 12.35 -27.64
CA ARG A 154 4.83 10.93 -28.04
C ARG A 154 3.87 10.04 -27.26
N ILE A 155 3.59 10.37 -25.99
CA ILE A 155 2.69 9.56 -25.17
C ILE A 155 1.25 9.59 -25.70
N LYS A 156 0.55 8.46 -25.56
CA LYS A 156 -0.87 8.34 -25.95
C LYS A 156 -1.79 9.01 -24.91
N PRO A 157 -3.02 9.42 -25.28
CA PRO A 157 -3.95 10.06 -24.34
C PRO A 157 -4.26 9.24 -23.08
N ASP A 158 -4.20 7.91 -23.15
CA ASP A 158 -4.45 6.98 -22.05
C ASP A 158 -3.19 6.64 -21.23
N PHE A 159 -2.04 7.24 -21.53
CA PHE A 159 -0.76 6.93 -20.91
C PHE A 159 -0.82 6.99 -19.38
N PHE A 160 -1.50 7.99 -18.82
CA PHE A 160 -1.57 8.22 -17.37
C PHE A 160 -2.58 7.33 -16.63
N MET A 161 -3.37 6.52 -17.34
CA MET A 161 -4.26 5.50 -16.79
C MET A 161 -5.17 6.01 -15.65
N ASP A 162 -4.95 5.55 -14.42
CA ASP A 162 -5.73 5.90 -13.22
C ASP A 162 -5.11 7.04 -12.40
N SER A 163 -4.11 7.74 -12.95
CA SER A 163 -3.49 8.90 -12.31
C SER A 163 -4.45 10.07 -12.24
N LYS A 164 -4.27 10.90 -11.22
CA LYS A 164 -5.14 12.05 -10.96
C LYS A 164 -4.42 13.35 -11.27
N THR A 165 -5.08 14.17 -12.08
CA THR A 165 -4.72 15.57 -12.29
C THR A 165 -5.25 16.40 -11.14
N ILE A 166 -4.37 17.15 -10.47
CA ILE A 166 -4.68 18.01 -9.33
C ILE A 166 -4.40 19.46 -9.74
N VAL A 167 -5.37 20.34 -9.51
CA VAL A 167 -5.16 21.79 -9.67
C VAL A 167 -4.63 22.34 -8.35
N LEU A 168 -3.40 22.85 -8.40
CA LEU A 168 -2.73 23.52 -7.30
C LEU A 168 -3.08 25.02 -7.34
N ASN A 169 -3.64 25.51 -6.24
CA ASN A 169 -3.87 26.94 -6.04
C ASN A 169 -2.57 27.57 -5.55
N THR A 170 -1.76 28.07 -6.48
CA THR A 170 -0.50 28.74 -6.14
C THR A 170 -0.74 30.24 -5.91
N ASN A 171 0.22 30.93 -5.29
CA ASN A 171 0.19 32.39 -5.13
C ASN A 171 0.36 33.16 -6.46
N GLN A 172 0.64 32.47 -7.56
CA GLN A 172 0.74 33.02 -8.90
C GLN A 172 -0.52 32.67 -9.69
N GLU A 173 -0.42 31.67 -10.57
CA GLU A 173 -1.51 31.14 -11.38
C GLU A 173 -1.78 29.67 -11.00
N PRO A 174 -3.02 29.15 -11.22
CA PRO A 174 -3.32 27.75 -11.02
C PRO A 174 -2.36 26.86 -11.82
N ARG A 175 -1.74 25.89 -11.15
CA ARG A 175 -0.82 24.93 -11.78
C ARG A 175 -1.37 23.54 -11.71
N THR A 176 -1.04 22.71 -12.68
CA THR A 176 -1.39 21.29 -12.65
C THR A 176 -0.26 20.45 -12.05
N ALA A 177 -0.61 19.59 -11.11
CA ALA A 177 0.19 18.47 -10.65
C ALA A 177 -0.47 17.14 -11.01
N VAL A 178 0.33 16.08 -11.08
CA VAL A 178 -0.13 14.71 -11.31
C VAL A 178 0.21 13.88 -10.09
N LEU A 179 -0.79 13.19 -9.56
CA LEU A 179 -0.62 12.09 -8.61
C LEU A 179 -0.68 10.78 -9.38
N LEU A 180 0.45 10.07 -9.42
CA LEU A 180 0.59 8.81 -10.17
C LEU A 180 -0.33 7.73 -9.59
N GLY A 181 -1.14 7.12 -10.45
CA GLY A 181 -2.12 6.11 -10.07
C GLY A 181 -1.50 4.71 -9.89
N PRO A 182 -2.09 3.84 -9.05
CA PRO A 182 -1.61 2.47 -8.85
C PRO A 182 -1.48 1.63 -10.12
N LYS A 183 -2.39 1.75 -11.10
CA LYS A 183 -2.28 1.00 -12.36
C LYS A 183 -1.14 1.54 -13.22
N LEU A 184 -0.98 2.88 -13.29
CA LEU A 184 0.17 3.48 -13.95
C LEU A 184 1.48 2.98 -13.34
N LEU A 185 1.59 3.01 -12.01
CA LEU A 185 2.76 2.53 -11.28
C LEU A 185 3.05 1.06 -11.63
N ALA A 186 2.04 0.18 -11.57
CA ALA A 186 2.21 -1.24 -11.82
C ALA A 186 2.56 -1.58 -13.28
N GLU A 187 1.90 -0.95 -14.26
CA GLU A 187 2.03 -1.33 -15.67
C GLU A 187 3.17 -0.61 -16.41
N LYS A 188 3.55 0.60 -15.97
CA LYS A 188 4.54 1.42 -16.70
C LYS A 188 5.83 1.70 -15.94
N LEU A 189 5.80 1.72 -14.61
CA LEU A 189 6.96 2.15 -13.82
C LEU A 189 7.63 0.98 -13.07
N TYR A 190 6.83 0.09 -12.49
CA TYR A 190 7.26 -1.02 -11.63
C TYR A 190 6.93 -2.40 -12.23
N ASN A 191 6.73 -2.50 -13.55
CA ASN A 191 6.30 -3.72 -14.25
C ASN A 191 7.30 -4.88 -14.16
N ARG A 192 8.56 -4.61 -13.80
CA ARG A 192 9.61 -5.63 -13.57
C ARG A 192 10.17 -5.57 -12.15
N SER A 193 9.66 -4.66 -11.34
CA SER A 193 10.09 -4.45 -9.96
C SER A 193 9.39 -5.44 -9.01
N PRO A 194 10.01 -5.76 -7.86
CA PRO A 194 9.37 -6.59 -6.85
C PRO A 194 8.03 -6.01 -6.36
N PRO A 195 7.02 -6.86 -6.06
CA PRO A 195 5.71 -6.40 -5.57
C PRO A 195 5.78 -5.55 -4.29
N GLU A 196 6.79 -5.77 -3.46
CA GLU A 196 7.08 -4.98 -2.26
C GLU A 196 7.43 -3.53 -2.64
N ASP A 197 8.22 -3.33 -3.69
CA ASP A 197 8.63 -1.99 -4.12
C ASP A 197 7.46 -1.23 -4.77
N LEU A 198 6.59 -1.91 -5.53
CA LEU A 198 5.32 -1.32 -5.98
C LEU A 198 4.43 -0.96 -4.78
N THR A 199 4.34 -1.84 -3.78
CA THR A 199 3.56 -1.58 -2.56
C THR A 199 4.10 -0.36 -1.82
N LEU A 200 5.41 -0.25 -1.66
CA LEU A 200 6.08 0.90 -1.08
C LEU A 200 5.78 2.18 -1.87
N ALA A 201 5.87 2.14 -3.20
CA ALA A 201 5.58 3.28 -4.05
C ALA A 201 4.14 3.78 -3.89
N THR A 202 3.15 2.89 -3.83
CA THR A 202 1.74 3.28 -3.61
C THR A 202 1.49 3.97 -2.26
N MET A 203 2.42 3.84 -1.30
CA MET A 203 2.35 4.51 0.01
C MET A 203 3.07 5.86 0.03
N LEU A 204 3.97 6.12 -0.92
CA LEU A 204 4.91 7.24 -0.85
C LEU A 204 4.84 8.23 -2.00
N VAL A 205 4.18 7.88 -3.11
CA VAL A 205 4.04 8.82 -4.23
C VAL A 205 3.27 10.07 -3.81
N ARG A 206 3.81 11.23 -4.18
CA ARG A 206 3.21 12.56 -3.91
C ARG A 206 2.84 13.25 -5.23
N PRO A 207 1.92 14.23 -5.21
CA PRO A 207 1.65 15.05 -6.39
C PRO A 207 2.93 15.73 -6.90
N GLY A 208 3.27 15.49 -8.16
CA GLY A 208 4.43 16.11 -8.81
C GLY A 208 4.03 17.07 -9.91
N THR A 209 4.84 18.09 -10.14
CA THR A 209 4.72 19.03 -11.27
C THR A 209 5.96 18.90 -12.16
N ASN A 210 5.75 19.08 -13.46
CA ASN A 210 6.81 18.98 -14.47
C ASN A 210 7.45 20.33 -14.82
N TYR A 211 6.92 21.43 -14.26
CA TYR A 211 7.38 22.81 -14.44
C TYR A 211 7.58 23.25 -15.90
N ILE A 212 6.90 22.64 -16.87
CA ILE A 212 7.17 22.87 -18.31
C ILE A 212 6.98 24.34 -18.74
N ASP A 213 6.11 25.07 -18.04
CA ASP A 213 5.83 26.48 -18.31
C ASP A 213 6.75 27.47 -17.58
N ASP A 214 7.67 26.98 -16.76
CA ASP A 214 8.67 27.81 -16.10
C ASP A 214 9.56 28.51 -17.15
N PRO A 215 9.82 29.83 -17.05
CA PRO A 215 10.69 30.54 -17.99
C PRO A 215 12.05 29.87 -18.22
N ILE A 216 12.66 29.28 -17.18
CA ILE A 216 13.97 28.63 -17.32
C ILE A 216 13.91 27.36 -18.18
N MET A 217 12.73 26.75 -18.30
CA MET A 217 12.52 25.57 -19.14
C MET A 217 12.48 25.90 -20.63
N LYS A 218 12.21 27.17 -20.97
CA LYS A 218 12.08 27.66 -22.36
C LYS A 218 13.28 28.51 -22.81
N ASP A 219 14.22 28.80 -21.92
CA ASP A 219 15.42 29.58 -22.22
C ASP A 219 16.49 28.72 -22.91
N GLU A 220 16.70 28.95 -24.22
CA GLU A 220 17.72 28.27 -25.02
C GLU A 220 19.16 28.69 -24.66
N THR A 221 19.33 29.82 -23.97
CA THR A 221 20.65 30.36 -23.61
C THR A 221 21.14 29.88 -22.25
N LEU A 222 20.27 29.21 -21.47
CA LEU A 222 20.57 28.78 -20.11
C LEU A 222 21.69 27.75 -20.03
N LEU A 223 21.61 26.68 -20.85
CA LEU A 223 22.60 25.60 -20.82
C LEU A 223 23.72 25.87 -21.81
N THR A 224 24.93 26.08 -21.28
CA THR A 224 26.09 26.51 -22.06
C THR A 224 27.08 25.37 -22.29
N GLU A 225 27.84 25.45 -23.39
CA GLU A 225 28.94 24.50 -23.64
C GLU A 225 30.06 24.60 -22.60
N GLY A 226 30.28 25.81 -22.06
CA GLY A 226 31.32 26.06 -21.04
C GLY A 226 31.01 25.43 -19.69
N ASN A 227 29.73 25.36 -19.30
CA ASN A 227 29.31 24.84 -18.00
C ASN A 227 28.63 23.47 -18.16
N TYR A 228 27.33 23.42 -18.48
CA TYR A 228 26.61 22.15 -18.67
C TYR A 228 27.32 21.20 -19.64
N GLY A 229 27.76 21.72 -20.79
CA GLY A 229 28.45 20.98 -21.84
C GLY A 229 29.81 20.42 -21.44
N SER A 230 30.50 21.04 -20.48
CA SER A 230 31.85 20.63 -20.04
C SER A 230 31.86 19.49 -19.04
N VAL A 231 30.72 19.21 -18.38
CA VAL A 231 30.59 18.10 -17.43
C VAL A 231 30.49 16.77 -18.18
N LYS A 232 31.20 15.74 -17.69
CA LYS A 232 31.10 14.37 -18.22
C LYS A 232 29.67 13.84 -18.03
N ARG A 233 28.99 13.48 -19.13
CA ARG A 233 27.63 12.92 -19.13
C ARG A 233 27.64 11.44 -19.48
N VAL A 234 26.88 10.66 -18.73
CA VAL A 234 26.61 9.24 -19.01
C VAL A 234 25.11 9.03 -19.02
N PHE A 235 24.56 8.37 -20.03
CA PHE A 235 23.17 7.96 -20.10
C PHE A 235 23.06 6.45 -19.84
N LEU A 236 22.16 6.07 -18.94
CA LEU A 236 21.83 4.68 -18.63
C LEU A 236 20.46 4.36 -19.20
N VAL A 237 20.45 3.48 -20.21
CA VAL A 237 19.22 3.04 -20.87
C VAL A 237 18.59 1.90 -20.08
N ALA A 238 17.34 2.07 -19.65
CA ALA A 238 16.55 0.99 -19.05
C ALA A 238 15.81 0.25 -20.18
N MET A 239 16.19 -1.01 -20.43
CA MET A 239 15.80 -1.72 -21.66
C MET A 239 14.35 -2.26 -21.65
N ASP A 240 13.75 -2.47 -20.48
CA ASP A 240 12.36 -2.93 -20.32
C ASP A 240 11.44 -1.78 -19.82
N ASP A 241 11.84 -0.53 -20.05
CA ASP A 241 11.09 0.66 -19.63
C ASP A 241 9.80 0.82 -20.44
N ALA A 242 8.65 0.69 -19.77
CA ALA A 242 7.31 0.81 -20.35
C ALA A 242 6.71 2.23 -20.25
N SER A 243 7.44 3.17 -19.66
CA SER A 243 7.11 4.58 -19.50
C SER A 243 7.83 5.42 -20.55
N SER A 244 9.16 5.40 -20.56
CA SER A 244 10.00 6.01 -21.57
C SER A 244 10.68 4.90 -22.36
N ASP A 245 10.06 4.46 -23.44
CA ASP A 245 10.59 3.36 -24.24
C ASP A 245 12.00 3.63 -24.81
N GLU A 246 12.63 2.58 -25.33
CA GLU A 246 13.99 2.67 -25.86
C GLU A 246 14.10 3.72 -26.96
N GLU A 247 13.11 3.84 -27.86
CA GLU A 247 13.13 4.84 -28.93
C GLU A 247 13.20 6.26 -28.38
N MET A 248 12.42 6.58 -27.34
CA MET A 248 12.47 7.87 -26.68
C MET A 248 13.81 8.12 -25.97
N GLN A 249 14.35 7.11 -25.29
CA GLN A 249 15.65 7.21 -24.62
C GLN A 249 16.79 7.42 -25.63
N ARG A 250 16.79 6.70 -26.76
CA ARG A 250 17.80 6.86 -27.83
C ARG A 250 17.69 8.21 -28.51
N TRP A 251 16.47 8.69 -28.78
CA TRP A 251 16.27 10.03 -29.31
C TRP A 251 16.85 11.11 -28.37
N THR A 252 16.68 10.93 -27.07
CA THR A 252 17.27 11.82 -26.05
C THR A 252 18.80 11.79 -26.08
N ILE A 253 19.40 10.61 -26.28
CA ILE A 253 20.85 10.45 -26.43
C ILE A 253 21.35 11.16 -27.69
N ASP A 254 20.68 10.96 -28.83
CA ASP A 254 21.08 11.53 -30.13
C ASP A 254 21.04 13.06 -30.14
N LEU A 255 20.22 13.68 -29.29
CA LEU A 255 20.15 15.12 -29.13
C LEU A 255 21.42 15.72 -28.48
N SER A 256 22.15 14.92 -27.70
CA SER A 256 23.23 15.38 -26.83
C SER A 256 24.57 14.74 -27.21
N PRO A 257 25.39 15.38 -28.08
CA PRO A 257 26.67 14.82 -28.49
C PRO A 257 27.65 14.65 -27.31
N GLY A 258 28.50 13.63 -27.41
CA GLY A 258 29.56 13.37 -26.43
C GLY A 258 29.12 12.63 -25.15
N VAL A 259 27.88 12.14 -25.10
CA VAL A 259 27.36 11.34 -23.99
C VAL A 259 27.87 9.89 -24.06
N GLU A 260 28.41 9.37 -22.96
CA GLU A 260 28.68 7.93 -22.83
C GLU A 260 27.38 7.17 -22.59
N VAL A 261 27.16 6.03 -23.24
CA VAL A 261 25.92 5.25 -23.10
C VAL A 261 26.24 3.88 -22.53
N GLU A 262 25.50 3.47 -21.49
CA GLU A 262 25.50 2.10 -20.98
C GLU A 262 24.05 1.60 -20.86
N GLU A 263 23.84 0.29 -20.92
CA GLU A 263 22.52 -0.32 -20.99
C GLU A 263 22.27 -1.23 -19.78
N LEU A 264 21.05 -1.22 -19.26
CA LEU A 264 20.59 -2.06 -18.17
C LEU A 264 19.50 -3.01 -18.67
N ALA A 265 19.93 -4.21 -19.07
CA ALA A 265 19.03 -5.26 -19.55
C ALA A 265 18.04 -5.70 -18.47
N GLY A 266 16.76 -5.81 -18.82
CA GLY A 266 15.70 -6.24 -17.90
C GLY A 266 15.33 -5.21 -16.83
N ALA A 267 15.84 -3.98 -16.90
CA ALA A 267 15.43 -2.90 -16.02
C ALA A 267 14.16 -2.23 -16.55
N ASP A 268 13.14 -2.12 -15.70
CA ASP A 268 12.00 -1.22 -15.95
C ASP A 268 12.38 0.24 -15.69
N HIS A 269 11.41 1.16 -15.78
CA HIS A 269 11.63 2.58 -15.51
C HIS A 269 12.26 2.82 -14.13
N MET A 270 11.92 1.99 -13.14
CA MET A 270 12.48 2.03 -11.79
C MET A 270 13.67 1.07 -11.67
N ALA A 271 14.69 1.25 -12.49
CA ALA A 271 15.89 0.41 -12.53
C ALA A 271 16.61 0.27 -11.17
N MET A 272 16.48 1.25 -10.27
CA MET A 272 16.98 1.18 -8.89
C MET A 272 16.20 0.19 -7.99
N CYS A 273 15.01 -0.24 -8.41
CA CYS A 273 14.17 -1.25 -7.76
C CYS A 273 14.27 -2.61 -8.46
N SER A 274 14.16 -2.65 -9.80
CA SER A 274 14.21 -3.89 -10.57
C SER A 274 15.63 -4.45 -10.73
N LYS A 275 16.65 -3.59 -10.84
CA LYS A 275 18.06 -3.96 -11.08
C LYS A 275 19.06 -3.21 -10.17
N PRO A 276 18.86 -3.19 -8.83
CA PRO A 276 19.68 -2.39 -7.91
C PRO A 276 21.15 -2.78 -7.90
N ARG A 277 21.48 -4.07 -8.05
CA ARG A 277 22.87 -4.56 -7.99
C ARG A 277 23.62 -4.21 -9.26
N GLU A 278 23.03 -4.48 -10.41
CA GLU A 278 23.59 -4.18 -11.72
C GLU A 278 23.78 -2.66 -11.91
N LEU A 279 22.81 -1.86 -11.43
CA LEU A 279 22.95 -0.40 -11.39
C LEU A 279 24.10 0.04 -10.48
N CYS A 280 24.23 -0.54 -9.28
CA CYS A 280 25.34 -0.26 -8.37
C CYS A 280 26.70 -0.57 -9.01
N ASP A 281 26.86 -1.75 -9.61
CA ASP A 281 28.09 -2.16 -10.30
C ASP A 281 28.46 -1.21 -11.44
N LEU A 282 27.46 -0.75 -12.20
CA LEU A 282 27.65 0.19 -13.29
C LEU A 282 28.07 1.58 -12.77
N LEU A 283 27.45 2.09 -11.71
CA LEU A 283 27.82 3.35 -11.07
C LEU A 283 29.26 3.30 -10.53
N LEU A 284 29.67 2.18 -9.94
CA LEU A 284 31.04 1.96 -9.48
C LEU A 284 32.03 1.96 -10.66
N ARG A 285 31.70 1.30 -11.77
CA ARG A 285 32.51 1.34 -13.01
C ARG A 285 32.65 2.77 -13.55
N ILE A 286 31.55 3.52 -13.61
CA ILE A 286 31.55 4.92 -14.08
C ILE A 286 32.45 5.78 -13.19
N ALA A 287 32.36 5.61 -11.87
CA ALA A 287 33.12 6.35 -10.89
C ALA A 287 34.62 6.01 -10.88
N ALA A 288 34.99 4.80 -11.30
CA ALA A 288 36.37 4.33 -11.41
C ALA A 288 37.10 4.78 -12.69
N LYS A 289 36.38 5.10 -13.77
CA LYS A 289 36.98 5.52 -15.06
C LYS A 289 37.65 6.91 -14.96
N ARG A 290 38.99 7.00 -14.76
CA ARG A 290 39.88 8.02 -15.35
C ARG A 290 41.30 7.48 -15.62
N GLU A 291 41.78 7.72 -16.84
CA GLU A 291 43.07 7.38 -17.48
C GLU A 291 43.41 5.89 -17.66
N THR A 292 43.64 5.53 -18.93
CA THR A 292 44.03 4.23 -19.48
C THR A 292 42.93 3.23 -19.81
N SER A 293 43.18 2.59 -20.95
CA SER A 293 42.30 1.83 -21.81
C SER A 293 42.24 0.35 -21.45
N ASN A 294 41.13 -0.25 -21.91
CA ASN A 294 40.85 -1.67 -22.18
C ASN A 294 40.22 -2.52 -21.06
N PRO A 295 39.01 -3.10 -21.27
CA PRO A 295 38.41 -4.04 -20.33
C PRO A 295 38.74 -5.48 -20.69
N SER A 296 38.94 -6.34 -19.68
CA SER A 296 38.88 -7.79 -19.82
C SER A 296 37.62 -8.32 -19.13
N ARG A 297 36.86 -9.14 -19.86
CA ARG A 297 35.59 -9.76 -19.43
C ARG A 297 35.86 -10.88 -18.43
N HIS A 298 35.09 -10.95 -17.34
CA HIS A 298 34.88 -12.18 -16.58
C HIS A 298 33.38 -12.47 -16.43
N SER A 299 33.05 -13.74 -16.60
CA SER A 299 31.71 -14.33 -16.62
C SER A 299 31.16 -14.50 -15.20
N THR A 300 29.90 -14.12 -15.00
CA THR A 300 29.10 -14.46 -13.81
C THR A 300 28.26 -15.71 -14.06
N LYS A 301 28.21 -16.60 -13.07
CA LYS A 301 27.33 -17.77 -13.02
C LYS A 301 26.03 -17.40 -12.32
N ASN A 302 24.92 -17.93 -12.85
CA ASN A 302 23.56 -17.77 -12.34
C ASN A 302 23.37 -18.48 -10.99
N PHE A 303 22.60 -17.85 -10.09
CA PHE A 303 21.94 -18.52 -8.97
C PHE A 303 20.45 -18.61 -9.29
N GLU A 304 19.91 -19.83 -9.30
CA GLU A 304 18.48 -20.10 -9.39
C GLU A 304 17.79 -19.81 -8.05
N ALA A 305 16.67 -19.08 -8.11
CA ALA A 305 15.77 -18.88 -6.99
C ALA A 305 14.79 -20.07 -6.90
N ALA A 306 14.69 -20.68 -5.72
CA ALA A 306 13.68 -21.68 -5.43
C ALA A 306 12.35 -21.00 -5.05
N GLU A 307 11.30 -21.21 -5.84
CA GLU A 307 9.93 -20.87 -5.48
C GLU A 307 9.33 -21.95 -4.58
N LEU A 308 8.94 -21.57 -3.36
CA LEU A 308 8.03 -22.36 -2.53
C LEU A 308 6.58 -21.99 -2.90
N LYS A 309 5.84 -22.94 -3.47
CA LYS A 309 4.38 -22.85 -3.60
C LYS A 309 3.75 -23.23 -2.26
N MET A 310 3.01 -22.30 -1.66
CA MET A 310 2.18 -22.55 -0.49
C MET A 310 0.73 -22.72 -0.94
N GLU A 311 0.11 -23.85 -0.59
CA GLU A 311 -1.31 -24.10 -0.84
C GLU A 311 -2.18 -23.15 0.00
N ILE A 312 -3.01 -22.36 -0.68
CA ILE A 312 -3.93 -21.42 -0.05
C ILE A 312 -5.21 -22.18 0.33
N SER A 313 -5.33 -22.51 1.61
CA SER A 313 -6.60 -22.87 2.24
C SER A 313 -7.55 -21.67 2.17
N SER A 314 -8.79 -21.89 1.72
CA SER A 314 -9.82 -20.86 1.61
C SER A 314 -10.24 -20.33 2.99
N SER A 315 -9.48 -19.38 3.52
CA SER A 315 -9.86 -18.58 4.70
C SER A 315 -10.68 -17.36 4.26
N SER A 316 -11.63 -16.96 5.08
CA SER A 316 -12.39 -15.72 4.93
C SER A 316 -11.44 -14.52 4.74
N LYS A 317 -11.62 -13.74 3.67
CA LYS A 317 -10.81 -12.53 3.42
C LYS A 317 -11.00 -11.52 4.56
N LYS A 318 -9.93 -11.29 5.33
CA LYS A 318 -9.89 -10.30 6.43
C LYS A 318 -9.35 -8.96 5.96
N HIS A 319 -9.76 -7.89 6.63
CA HIS A 319 -9.22 -6.55 6.42
C HIS A 319 -8.37 -6.13 7.62
N PHE A 320 -7.07 -5.99 7.38
CA PHE A 320 -6.09 -5.46 8.31
C PHE A 320 -5.90 -3.95 8.09
N ILE A 321 -5.96 -3.18 9.18
CA ILE A 321 -5.50 -1.78 9.19
C ILE A 321 -4.23 -1.71 10.02
N LEU A 322 -3.14 -1.27 9.40
CA LEU A 322 -1.80 -1.21 9.98
C LEU A 322 -1.43 0.25 10.29
N VAL A 323 -1.05 0.49 11.55
CA VAL A 323 -0.80 1.82 12.11
C VAL A 323 0.65 1.90 12.59
N HIS A 324 1.39 2.85 12.05
CA HIS A 324 2.82 3.01 12.30
C HIS A 324 3.13 3.66 13.66
N GLY A 325 4.39 3.53 14.10
CA GLY A 325 4.93 4.19 15.28
C GLY A 325 5.26 5.67 15.08
N LEU A 326 5.71 6.32 16.15
CA LEU A 326 6.13 7.72 16.14
C LEU A 326 7.25 7.94 15.10
N CYS A 327 7.22 9.09 14.42
CA CYS A 327 8.16 9.49 13.36
C CYS A 327 8.15 8.64 12.09
N HIS A 328 7.40 7.53 12.05
CA HIS A 328 7.28 6.67 10.88
C HIS A 328 6.05 7.05 10.06
N GLY A 329 5.82 6.35 8.96
CA GLY A 329 4.63 6.43 8.12
C GLY A 329 4.17 5.02 7.72
N ALA A 330 3.11 4.91 6.93
CA ALA A 330 2.58 3.67 6.36
C ALA A 330 3.67 2.83 5.68
N TRP A 331 4.67 3.50 5.09
CA TRP A 331 5.80 2.90 4.40
C TRP A 331 6.54 1.83 5.19
N CYS A 332 6.58 1.86 6.53
CA CYS A 332 7.29 0.83 7.29
C CYS A 332 6.64 -0.55 7.14
N TRP A 333 5.35 -0.60 6.79
CA TRP A 333 4.57 -1.83 6.64
C TRP A 333 4.64 -2.46 5.25
N TYR A 334 5.40 -1.90 4.30
CA TYR A 334 5.34 -2.30 2.88
C TYR A 334 5.48 -3.80 2.64
N ARG A 335 6.41 -4.48 3.32
CA ARG A 335 6.61 -5.94 3.22
C ARG A 335 5.44 -6.74 3.78
N VAL A 336 4.92 -6.34 4.93
CA VAL A 336 3.80 -7.01 5.60
C VAL A 336 2.52 -6.82 4.79
N VAL A 337 2.29 -5.63 4.23
CA VAL A 337 1.15 -5.36 3.34
C VAL A 337 1.23 -6.21 2.08
N ALA A 338 2.40 -6.27 1.44
CA ALA A 338 2.61 -7.11 0.26
C ALA A 338 2.34 -8.60 0.59
N ALA A 339 2.88 -9.09 1.71
CA ALA A 339 2.68 -10.47 2.16
C ALA A 339 1.21 -10.81 2.49
N LEU A 340 0.51 -9.94 3.22
CA LEU A 340 -0.91 -10.12 3.54
C LEU A 340 -1.78 -10.13 2.27
N ARG A 341 -1.48 -9.25 1.30
CA ARG A 341 -2.18 -9.21 0.00
C ARG A 341 -1.90 -10.46 -0.82
N ALA A 342 -0.65 -10.94 -0.84
CA ALA A 342 -0.28 -12.20 -1.50
C ALA A 342 -1.00 -13.40 -0.87
N ALA A 343 -1.23 -13.37 0.46
CA ALA A 343 -2.04 -14.36 1.17
C ALA A 343 -3.57 -14.20 0.96
N GLY A 344 -4.01 -13.25 0.11
CA GLY A 344 -5.42 -13.06 -0.25
C GLY A 344 -6.23 -12.16 0.69
N HIS A 345 -5.59 -11.55 1.70
CA HIS A 345 -6.23 -10.62 2.63
C HIS A 345 -6.23 -9.18 2.10
N ARG A 346 -7.12 -8.35 2.63
CA ARG A 346 -7.06 -6.89 2.45
C ARG A 346 -6.14 -6.31 3.52
N ALA A 347 -5.16 -5.51 3.11
CA ALA A 347 -4.28 -4.80 4.02
C ALA A 347 -4.17 -3.33 3.61
N THR A 348 -4.43 -2.44 4.57
CA THR A 348 -4.35 -0.99 4.44
C THR A 348 -3.40 -0.47 5.52
N ALA A 349 -2.24 0.04 5.13
CA ALA A 349 -1.40 0.84 6.02
C ALA A 349 -1.79 2.32 5.85
N LEU A 350 -1.90 3.05 6.95
CA LEU A 350 -2.34 4.44 6.96
C LEU A 350 -1.22 5.35 7.44
N ASP A 351 -1.03 6.47 6.75
CA ASP A 351 -0.29 7.60 7.30
C ASP A 351 -1.20 8.33 8.29
N MET A 352 -0.73 8.46 9.53
CA MET A 352 -1.34 9.34 10.51
C MET A 352 -1.12 10.81 10.11
N ALA A 353 -1.89 11.74 10.67
CA ALA A 353 -1.72 13.14 10.30
C ALA A 353 -0.27 13.59 10.57
N ALA A 354 0.28 14.38 9.65
CA ALA A 354 1.67 14.83 9.65
C ALA A 354 2.77 13.74 9.61
N SER A 355 2.40 12.51 9.27
CA SER A 355 3.31 11.36 9.16
C SER A 355 3.42 10.86 7.72
N GLY A 356 4.51 10.16 7.39
CA GLY A 356 4.74 9.61 6.04
C GLY A 356 4.48 10.61 4.91
N ALA A 357 3.63 10.23 3.94
CA ALA A 357 3.24 11.06 2.80
C ALA A 357 2.07 12.02 3.08
N HIS A 358 1.55 12.07 4.32
CA HIS A 358 0.48 12.98 4.68
C HIS A 358 0.93 14.46 4.50
N PRO A 359 0.10 15.32 3.89
CA PRO A 359 0.50 16.69 3.52
C PRO A 359 0.65 17.63 4.72
N ALA A 360 -0.04 17.37 5.83
CA ALA A 360 0.08 18.18 7.03
C ALA A 360 1.50 18.19 7.61
N ARG A 361 1.86 19.27 8.29
CA ARG A 361 3.09 19.41 9.08
C ARG A 361 2.79 19.18 10.56
N VAL A 362 3.84 18.86 11.34
CA VAL A 362 3.67 18.46 12.75
C VAL A 362 3.08 19.57 13.62
N ASP A 363 3.33 20.83 13.26
CA ASP A 363 2.83 22.05 13.89
C ASP A 363 1.39 22.42 13.46
N GLU A 364 0.88 21.82 12.39
CA GLU A 364 -0.51 21.99 11.94
C GLU A 364 -1.47 21.02 12.63
N VAL A 365 -0.94 20.00 13.32
CA VAL A 365 -1.73 19.00 14.06
C VAL A 365 -1.73 19.39 15.53
N GLY A 366 -2.88 19.84 16.02
CA GLY A 366 -3.07 20.37 17.37
C GLY A 366 -3.28 19.27 18.40
N THR A 367 -4.05 18.25 18.05
CA THR A 367 -4.51 17.24 19.02
C THR A 367 -4.17 15.80 18.63
N PHE A 368 -4.14 14.90 19.62
CA PHE A 368 -3.95 13.48 19.39
C PHE A 368 -5.10 12.85 18.58
N GLU A 369 -6.31 13.41 18.69
CA GLU A 369 -7.44 12.97 17.89
C GLU A 369 -7.33 13.41 16.43
N GLU A 370 -6.84 14.64 16.15
CA GLU A 370 -6.50 15.07 14.79
C GLU A 370 -5.38 14.21 14.19
N TYR A 371 -4.34 13.91 14.98
CA TYR A 371 -3.31 12.95 14.60
C TYR A 371 -3.90 11.59 14.21
N SER A 372 -4.88 11.13 14.99
CA SER A 372 -5.54 9.84 14.81
C SER A 372 -6.65 9.80 13.77
N ARG A 373 -7.02 10.96 13.20
CA ARG A 373 -8.17 11.10 12.30
C ARG A 373 -8.14 10.14 11.10
N PRO A 374 -7.02 9.95 10.37
CA PRO A 374 -6.99 9.03 9.23
C PRO A 374 -7.40 7.60 9.60
N LEU A 375 -7.00 7.12 10.79
CA LEU A 375 -7.41 5.82 11.31
C LEU A 375 -8.88 5.79 11.69
N LEU A 376 -9.35 6.81 12.43
CA LEU A 376 -10.74 6.87 12.90
C LEU A 376 -11.71 6.92 11.72
N ASP A 377 -11.40 7.69 10.68
CA ASP A 377 -12.22 7.80 9.48
C ASP A 377 -12.22 6.49 8.69
N ALA A 378 -11.07 5.81 8.57
CA ALA A 378 -10.98 4.51 7.90
C ALA A 378 -11.80 3.42 8.62
N VAL A 379 -11.77 3.40 9.96
CA VAL A 379 -12.59 2.47 10.77
C VAL A 379 -14.08 2.82 10.66
N ALA A 380 -14.42 4.11 10.72
CA ALA A 380 -15.79 4.58 10.56
C ALA A 380 -16.34 4.22 9.17
N ALA A 381 -15.54 4.33 8.11
CA ALA A 381 -15.92 4.05 6.73
C ALA A 381 -15.97 2.57 6.36
N ALA A 382 -15.53 1.64 7.22
CA ALA A 382 -15.70 0.21 6.97
C ALA A 382 -17.21 -0.11 6.83
N ALA A 383 -17.62 -0.37 5.58
CA ALA A 383 -18.99 -0.20 5.10
C ALA A 383 -19.81 -1.49 4.98
N ALA A 384 -19.19 -2.67 4.99
CA ALA A 384 -19.94 -3.91 4.91
C ALA A 384 -20.59 -4.24 6.27
N PRO A 385 -21.92 -4.43 6.35
CA PRO A 385 -22.58 -4.88 7.56
C PRO A 385 -21.94 -6.19 8.06
N GLY A 386 -21.43 -6.18 9.29
CA GLY A 386 -20.75 -7.33 9.90
C GLY A 386 -19.25 -7.46 9.59
N GLU A 387 -18.66 -6.59 8.76
CA GLU A 387 -17.21 -6.56 8.58
C GLU A 387 -16.53 -5.99 9.83
N ARG A 388 -15.74 -6.83 10.51
CA ARG A 388 -14.90 -6.44 11.64
C ARG A 388 -13.43 -6.45 11.24
N LEU A 389 -12.74 -5.39 11.60
CA LEU A 389 -11.36 -5.11 11.22
C LEU A 389 -10.36 -5.74 12.19
N VAL A 390 -9.20 -6.14 11.69
CA VAL A 390 -8.04 -6.41 12.53
C VAL A 390 -7.18 -5.15 12.56
N LEU A 391 -7.15 -4.46 13.69
CA LEU A 391 -6.32 -3.27 13.88
C LEU A 391 -4.95 -3.70 14.39
N VAL A 392 -3.88 -3.21 13.78
CA VAL A 392 -2.50 -3.55 14.13
C VAL A 392 -1.74 -2.25 14.39
N GLY A 393 -1.35 -2.01 15.64
CA GLY A 393 -0.60 -0.82 16.03
C GLY A 393 0.84 -1.19 16.39
N HIS A 394 1.80 -0.45 15.83
CA HIS A 394 3.21 -0.56 16.19
C HIS A 394 3.66 0.61 17.05
N SER A 395 4.47 0.35 18.08
CA SER A 395 5.05 1.40 18.93
C SER A 395 3.99 2.40 19.41
N HIS A 396 4.18 3.70 19.17
CA HIS A 396 3.21 4.76 19.48
C HIS A 396 1.84 4.59 18.80
N GLY A 397 1.77 3.93 17.64
CA GLY A 397 0.53 3.65 16.92
C GLY A 397 -0.46 2.79 17.72
N GLY A 398 0.01 2.07 18.75
CA GLY A 398 -0.86 1.37 19.70
C GLY A 398 -1.82 2.31 20.43
N LEU A 399 -1.45 3.57 20.69
CA LEU A 399 -2.34 4.56 21.31
C LEU A 399 -3.50 4.94 20.39
N SER A 400 -3.24 5.12 19.10
CA SER A 400 -4.28 5.42 18.12
C SER A 400 -5.20 4.23 17.90
N VAL A 401 -4.67 2.99 17.93
CA VAL A 401 -5.48 1.77 17.94
C VAL A 401 -6.36 1.71 19.18
N ALA A 402 -5.85 2.03 20.37
CA ALA A 402 -6.63 2.07 21.60
C ALA A 402 -7.79 3.10 21.51
N LEU A 403 -7.53 4.28 20.96
CA LEU A 403 -8.55 5.28 20.72
C LEU A 403 -9.62 4.79 19.73
N ALA A 404 -9.21 4.13 18.64
CA ALA A 404 -10.14 3.55 17.67
C ALA A 404 -11.00 2.42 18.29
N MET A 405 -10.43 1.60 19.18
CA MET A 405 -11.18 0.58 19.93
C MET A 405 -12.22 1.20 20.85
N GLU A 406 -11.88 2.31 21.52
CA GLU A 406 -12.81 3.03 22.39
C GLU A 406 -13.97 3.65 21.61
N ARG A 407 -13.70 4.18 20.40
CA ARG A 407 -14.72 4.84 19.57
C ARG A 407 -15.57 3.86 18.76
N PHE A 408 -15.00 2.72 18.37
CA PHE A 408 -15.63 1.78 17.44
C PHE A 408 -15.47 0.31 17.88
N PRO A 409 -15.84 -0.07 19.11
CA PRO A 409 -15.58 -1.42 19.63
C PRO A 409 -16.22 -2.52 18.78
N ASP A 410 -17.41 -2.28 18.24
CA ASP A 410 -18.16 -3.25 17.43
C ASP A 410 -17.52 -3.48 16.04
N LYS A 411 -16.73 -2.53 15.54
CA LYS A 411 -16.05 -2.63 14.25
C LYS A 411 -14.70 -3.33 14.32
N VAL A 412 -14.20 -3.65 15.51
CA VAL A 412 -12.87 -4.24 15.69
C VAL A 412 -12.99 -5.71 16.09
N ALA A 413 -12.50 -6.62 15.25
CA ALA A 413 -12.48 -8.06 15.53
C ALA A 413 -11.41 -8.40 16.57
N ALA A 414 -10.22 -7.82 16.39
CA ALA A 414 -9.08 -7.93 17.29
C ALA A 414 -8.16 -6.73 17.10
N ALA A 415 -7.51 -6.31 18.18
CA ALA A 415 -6.44 -5.33 18.18
C ALA A 415 -5.11 -6.00 18.50
N VAL A 416 -4.12 -5.82 17.63
CA VAL A 416 -2.78 -6.39 17.75
C VAL A 416 -1.78 -5.27 18.04
N PHE A 417 -1.10 -5.36 19.17
CA PHE A 417 -0.09 -4.42 19.64
C PHE A 417 1.29 -5.01 19.38
N VAL A 418 2.02 -4.50 18.37
CA VAL A 418 3.33 -5.02 17.95
C VAL A 418 4.43 -4.14 18.52
N ALA A 419 5.14 -4.62 19.56
CA ALA A 419 6.10 -3.81 20.33
C ALA A 419 5.54 -2.40 20.66
N ALA A 420 4.24 -2.34 20.95
CA ALA A 420 3.47 -1.11 20.97
C ALA A 420 3.12 -0.65 22.38
N ALA A 421 2.85 0.66 22.51
CA ALA A 421 2.21 1.20 23.69
C ALA A 421 0.79 0.63 23.79
N MET A 422 0.52 -0.13 24.85
CA MET A 422 -0.79 -0.71 25.14
C MET A 422 -1.36 -0.13 26.45
N PRO A 423 -2.24 0.89 26.38
CA PRO A 423 -2.82 1.50 27.57
C PRO A 423 -3.76 0.53 28.30
N CYS A 424 -4.19 0.87 29.52
CA CYS A 424 -5.13 0.07 30.30
C CYS A 424 -6.29 0.93 30.82
N VAL A 425 -7.43 0.29 31.10
CA VAL A 425 -8.62 0.96 31.63
C VAL A 425 -8.30 1.56 33.00
N GLY A 426 -8.76 2.81 33.24
CA GLY A 426 -8.54 3.52 34.50
C GLY A 426 -7.15 4.14 34.66
N LYS A 427 -6.38 4.24 33.58
CA LYS A 427 -5.13 5.00 33.49
C LYS A 427 -5.18 5.87 32.24
N HIS A 428 -4.64 7.08 32.35
CA HIS A 428 -4.52 7.98 31.20
C HIS A 428 -3.47 7.44 30.21
N MET A 429 -3.65 7.65 28.91
CA MET A 429 -2.77 7.07 27.87
C MET A 429 -1.31 7.52 27.98
N GLY A 430 -1.07 8.75 28.46
CA GLY A 430 0.27 9.28 28.73
C GLY A 430 1.01 8.61 29.89
N PHE A 431 0.33 7.81 30.73
CA PHE A 431 0.91 7.13 31.90
C PHE A 431 2.02 6.14 31.52
N MET A 432 1.94 5.61 30.30
CA MET A 432 2.83 4.59 29.76
C MET A 432 4.27 5.09 29.57
N ARG A 433 4.50 6.41 29.70
CA ARG A 433 5.83 7.01 29.64
C ARG A 433 6.49 6.96 31.02
N ARG A 434 7.31 5.94 31.24
CA ARG A 434 8.35 6.00 32.29
C ARG A 434 9.46 6.96 31.85
N THR A 435 10.16 7.56 32.81
CA THR A 435 11.39 8.30 32.56
C THR A 435 12.35 7.41 31.77
N ALA A 436 12.65 7.81 30.53
CA ALA A 436 13.66 7.13 29.73
C ALA A 436 14.98 7.15 30.53
N PRO A 437 15.68 6.02 30.68
CA PRO A 437 17.00 6.02 31.27
C PRO A 437 17.90 7.03 30.56
N GLU A 438 18.76 7.69 31.31
CA GLU A 438 19.76 8.62 30.76
C GLU A 438 20.56 7.90 29.65
N GLY A 439 20.62 8.51 28.46
CA GLY A 439 21.29 7.94 27.29
C GLY A 439 20.43 7.07 26.35
N LEU A 440 19.15 6.77 26.67
CA LEU A 440 18.29 5.98 25.77
C LEU A 440 18.07 6.65 24.41
N LEU A 441 17.95 7.98 24.40
CA LEU A 441 17.61 8.76 23.20
C LEU A 441 18.81 9.01 22.27
N MET A 442 20.04 8.70 22.69
CA MET A 442 21.26 8.82 21.87
C MET A 442 21.35 10.18 21.13
N ASP A 443 21.25 10.17 19.79
CA ASP A 443 21.31 11.34 18.91
C ASP A 443 19.92 11.80 18.43
N CYS A 444 18.84 11.39 19.11
CA CYS A 444 17.51 11.96 18.87
C CYS A 444 17.44 13.40 19.37
N GLU A 445 16.75 14.25 18.62
CA GLU A 445 16.62 15.67 18.91
C GLU A 445 15.19 16.02 19.31
N MET A 446 15.04 16.84 20.34
CA MET A 446 13.75 17.41 20.74
C MET A 446 13.58 18.76 20.05
N VAL A 447 12.50 18.90 19.31
CA VAL A 447 12.20 20.10 18.50
C VAL A 447 11.00 20.80 19.10
N ALA A 448 11.16 22.06 19.48
CA ALA A 448 10.04 22.89 19.88
C ALA A 448 9.11 23.11 18.68
N ILE A 449 7.81 22.88 18.89
CA ILE A 449 6.77 23.14 17.89
C ILE A 449 5.74 24.07 18.51
N ASN A 450 5.05 24.83 17.68
CA ASN A 450 3.98 25.71 18.12
C ASN A 450 2.76 25.43 17.25
N ASN A 451 1.71 24.89 17.86
CA ASN A 451 0.49 24.50 17.16
C ASN A 451 -0.71 25.29 17.68
N SER A 452 -1.91 24.94 17.21
CA SER A 452 -3.16 25.57 17.66
C SER A 452 -3.44 25.43 19.16
N GLN A 453 -2.80 24.49 19.85
CA GLN A 453 -2.88 24.27 21.30
C GLN A 453 -1.74 24.95 22.08
N GLY A 454 -0.84 25.66 21.40
CA GLY A 454 0.31 26.36 21.98
C GLY A 454 1.64 25.62 21.79
N SER A 455 2.58 25.81 22.72
CA SER A 455 3.91 25.21 22.63
C SER A 455 3.86 23.71 22.91
N GLY A 456 4.41 22.91 21.99
CA GLY A 456 4.61 21.47 22.12
C GLY A 456 6.05 21.07 21.83
N VAL A 457 6.33 19.77 21.91
CA VAL A 457 7.64 19.21 21.59
C VAL A 457 7.48 18.00 20.67
N ALA A 458 8.10 18.09 19.49
CA ALA A 458 8.29 16.96 18.60
C ALA A 458 9.65 16.30 18.85
N ILE A 459 9.81 15.05 18.41
CA ILE A 459 11.09 14.34 18.41
C ILE A 459 11.51 14.00 16.99
N ASN A 460 12.79 14.17 16.70
CA ASN A 460 13.47 13.63 15.52
C ASN A 460 14.28 12.42 15.93
N LEU A 461 14.09 11.30 15.24
CA LEU A 461 14.89 10.10 15.50
C LEU A 461 16.25 10.21 14.84
N GLY A 462 17.31 10.14 15.64
CA GLY A 462 18.69 10.24 15.17
C GLY A 462 19.16 9.00 14.41
N PRO A 463 20.11 9.14 13.47
CA PRO A 463 20.60 8.03 12.65
C PRO A 463 21.32 6.93 13.46
N THR A 464 21.91 7.25 14.61
CA THR A 464 22.57 6.30 15.52
C THR A 464 21.53 5.55 16.34
N PHE A 465 20.53 6.26 16.87
CA PHE A 465 19.37 5.66 17.53
C PHE A 465 18.65 4.66 16.61
N LEU A 466 18.34 5.07 15.37
CA LEU A 466 17.72 4.18 14.38
C LEU A 466 18.55 2.91 14.16
N ALA A 467 19.86 3.04 14.00
CA ALA A 467 20.74 1.90 13.72
C ALA A 467 20.94 0.95 14.91
N GLN A 468 21.02 1.48 16.13
CA GLN A 468 21.40 0.69 17.32
C GLN A 468 20.23 0.25 18.19
N LYS A 469 19.09 0.96 18.12
CA LYS A 469 17.95 0.73 19.02
C LYS A 469 16.67 0.31 18.29
N TYR A 470 16.53 0.68 17.02
CA TYR A 470 15.27 0.53 16.29
C TYR A 470 15.34 -0.54 15.18
N TYR A 471 16.40 -0.50 14.36
CA TYR A 471 16.61 -1.33 13.16
C TYR A 471 17.86 -2.23 13.27
N GLN A 472 18.31 -2.56 14.48
CA GLN A 472 19.56 -3.28 14.73
C GLN A 472 19.58 -4.74 14.23
N GLN A 473 18.42 -5.34 13.97
CA GLN A 473 18.28 -6.66 13.36
C GLN A 473 17.67 -6.60 11.95
N SER A 474 17.29 -5.39 11.50
CA SER A 474 16.66 -5.17 10.21
C SER A 474 17.71 -5.15 9.08
N PRO A 475 17.31 -5.50 7.84
CA PRO A 475 18.16 -5.33 6.67
C PRO A 475 18.71 -3.90 6.55
N ALA A 476 19.97 -3.78 6.10
CA ALA A 476 20.62 -2.47 5.95
C ALA A 476 19.87 -1.52 4.99
N GLU A 477 19.17 -2.08 4.01
CA GLU A 477 18.30 -1.35 3.09
C GLU A 477 17.11 -0.70 3.82
N ASP A 478 16.48 -1.39 4.78
CA ASP A 478 15.36 -0.84 5.55
C ASP A 478 15.84 0.27 6.50
N LEU A 479 17.04 0.15 7.08
CA LEU A 479 17.66 1.25 7.83
C LEU A 479 17.96 2.45 6.93
N ALA A 480 18.45 2.21 5.70
CA ALA A 480 18.68 3.28 4.73
C ALA A 480 17.37 3.98 4.34
N LEU A 481 16.30 3.22 4.13
CA LEU A 481 14.96 3.72 3.85
C LEU A 481 14.42 4.55 5.02
N ALA A 482 14.52 4.06 6.26
CA ALA A 482 14.06 4.76 7.44
C ALA A 482 14.77 6.11 7.62
N LYS A 483 16.09 6.16 7.42
CA LYS A 483 16.87 7.41 7.46
C LYS A 483 16.44 8.45 6.43
N MET A 484 15.76 8.04 5.36
CA MET A 484 15.22 8.94 4.33
C MET A 484 13.79 9.41 4.63
N LEU A 485 13.03 8.67 5.44
CA LEU A 485 11.58 8.84 5.54
C LEU A 485 11.06 9.22 6.93
N VAL A 486 11.88 9.11 7.98
CA VAL A 486 11.43 9.56 9.32
C VAL A 486 11.16 11.06 9.32
N ARG A 487 10.03 11.44 9.95
CA ARG A 487 9.61 12.83 10.12
C ARG A 487 9.54 13.19 11.61
N PRO A 488 9.62 14.49 11.98
CA PRO A 488 9.37 14.91 13.35
C PRO A 488 8.03 14.40 13.86
N GLY A 489 8.00 13.75 15.03
CA GLY A 489 6.78 13.19 15.62
C GLY A 489 6.39 13.89 16.92
N ASN A 490 5.14 14.32 17.03
CA ASN A 490 4.58 14.85 18.29
C ASN A 490 3.94 13.72 19.10
N GLN A 491 4.22 13.67 20.40
CA GLN A 491 3.66 12.69 21.32
C GLN A 491 2.36 13.16 21.99
N PHE A 492 1.99 14.43 21.80
CA PHE A 492 0.75 15.02 22.32
C PHE A 492 0.60 14.86 23.84
N MET A 493 1.71 14.87 24.58
CA MET A 493 1.71 14.58 26.03
C MET A 493 0.81 15.51 26.84
N ASP A 494 0.64 16.76 26.37
CA ASP A 494 -0.18 17.76 27.03
C ASP A 494 -1.65 17.77 26.59
N ASP A 495 -1.99 16.97 25.58
CA ASP A 495 -3.35 16.84 25.08
C ASP A 495 -4.30 16.30 26.17
N PRO A 496 -5.49 16.90 26.36
CA PRO A 496 -6.48 16.42 27.32
C PRO A 496 -6.80 14.92 27.19
N VAL A 497 -6.90 14.40 25.96
CA VAL A 497 -7.19 12.98 25.68
C VAL A 497 -6.07 12.08 26.22
N MET A 498 -4.81 12.54 26.22
CA MET A 498 -3.67 11.79 26.74
C MET A 498 -3.60 11.78 28.27
N LYS A 499 -4.29 12.72 28.94
CA LYS A 499 -4.33 12.90 30.40
C LYS A 499 -5.63 12.42 31.05
N ASP A 500 -6.66 12.09 30.26
CA ASP A 500 -7.94 11.61 30.76
C ASP A 500 -7.87 10.13 31.18
N GLU A 501 -7.95 9.88 32.50
CA GLU A 501 -7.98 8.52 33.07
C GLU A 501 -9.30 7.78 32.83
N SER A 502 -10.37 8.51 32.49
CA SER A 502 -11.71 7.97 32.25
C SER A 502 -11.99 7.66 30.78
N LEU A 503 -11.08 8.05 29.88
CA LEU A 503 -11.25 7.89 28.43
C LEU A 503 -11.50 6.45 28.01
N LEU A 504 -10.66 5.50 28.48
CA LEU A 504 -10.74 4.10 28.09
C LEU A 504 -11.66 3.35 29.04
N THR A 505 -12.74 2.78 28.52
CA THR A 505 -13.80 2.16 29.31
C THR A 505 -13.76 0.63 29.22
N ASN A 506 -14.31 -0.05 30.23
CA ASN A 506 -14.48 -1.50 30.17
C ASN A 506 -15.48 -1.94 29.07
N GLY A 507 -16.50 -1.12 28.80
CA GLY A 507 -17.54 -1.42 27.80
C GLY A 507 -17.02 -1.34 26.36
N ASN A 508 -16.08 -0.45 26.07
CA ASN A 508 -15.55 -0.24 24.72
C ASN A 508 -14.12 -0.79 24.60
N TYR A 509 -13.08 -0.03 24.95
CA TYR A 509 -11.68 -0.51 24.85
C TYR A 509 -11.45 -1.85 25.59
N GLY A 510 -12.11 -2.05 26.73
CA GLY A 510 -12.04 -3.27 27.51
C GLY A 510 -12.68 -4.50 26.85
N SER A 511 -13.71 -4.31 26.01
CA SER A 511 -14.48 -5.41 25.40
C SER A 511 -13.81 -5.99 24.15
N VAL A 512 -12.96 -5.22 23.48
CA VAL A 512 -12.23 -5.66 22.27
C VAL A 512 -11.13 -6.67 22.63
N LYS A 513 -11.01 -7.74 21.83
CA LYS A 513 -9.95 -8.75 21.98
C LYS A 513 -8.59 -8.15 21.65
N LYS A 514 -7.62 -8.36 22.54
CA LYS A 514 -6.28 -7.80 22.48
C LYS A 514 -5.25 -8.91 22.34
N VAL A 515 -4.31 -8.71 21.42
CA VAL A 515 -3.10 -9.52 21.28
C VAL A 515 -1.89 -8.60 21.36
N TYR A 516 -0.86 -9.02 22.08
CA TYR A 516 0.43 -8.36 22.11
C TYR A 516 1.48 -9.23 21.42
N VAL A 517 2.23 -8.66 20.48
CA VAL A 517 3.35 -9.34 19.80
C VAL A 517 4.65 -8.78 20.38
N ILE A 518 5.36 -9.62 21.14
CA ILE A 518 6.62 -9.27 21.80
C ILE A 518 7.79 -9.42 20.83
N ALA A 519 8.55 -8.35 20.66
CA ALA A 519 9.81 -8.32 19.93
C ALA A 519 10.98 -8.60 20.88
N LYS A 520 11.58 -9.80 20.80
CA LYS A 520 12.53 -10.27 21.83
C LYS A 520 13.93 -9.65 21.75
N ALA A 521 14.29 -9.07 20.60
CA ALA A 521 15.56 -8.38 20.41
C ALA A 521 15.40 -6.85 20.39
N ASP A 522 14.24 -6.34 20.82
CA ASP A 522 13.95 -4.92 20.89
C ASP A 522 14.81 -4.22 21.95
N SER A 523 15.56 -3.22 21.49
CA SER A 523 16.47 -2.40 22.30
C SER A 523 15.90 -1.00 22.60
N SER A 524 14.74 -0.66 22.03
CA SER A 524 14.01 0.59 22.28
C SER A 524 12.91 0.39 23.33
N SER A 525 12.03 -0.59 23.12
CA SER A 525 11.06 -1.06 24.13
C SER A 525 11.49 -2.46 24.56
N THR A 526 12.25 -2.55 25.65
CA THR A 526 12.82 -3.85 26.07
C THR A 526 11.74 -4.90 26.31
N GLU A 527 12.09 -6.19 26.18
CA GLU A 527 11.17 -7.29 26.46
C GLU A 527 10.52 -7.17 27.85
N GLU A 528 11.27 -6.73 28.86
CA GLU A 528 10.75 -6.46 30.21
C GLU A 528 9.64 -5.39 30.19
N MET A 529 9.86 -4.28 29.49
CA MET A 529 8.87 -3.21 29.35
C MET A 529 7.63 -3.70 28.61
N GLN A 530 7.81 -4.47 27.54
CA GLN A 530 6.70 -5.08 26.79
C GLN A 530 5.87 -6.02 27.67
N ARG A 531 6.51 -6.90 28.43
CA ARG A 531 5.82 -7.81 29.38
C ARG A 531 5.13 -7.06 30.50
N TRP A 532 5.71 -5.97 30.99
CA TRP A 532 5.07 -5.10 31.98
C TRP A 532 3.77 -4.49 31.43
N MET A 533 3.77 -4.00 30.18
CA MET A 533 2.56 -3.47 29.54
C MET A 533 1.48 -4.55 29.40
N VAL A 534 1.86 -5.78 29.04
CA VAL A 534 0.95 -6.94 29.01
C VAL A 534 0.35 -7.23 30.37
N ALA A 535 1.17 -7.24 31.43
CA ALA A 535 0.69 -7.51 32.79
C ALA A 535 -0.32 -6.46 33.30
N MET A 536 -0.26 -5.22 32.81
CA MET A 536 -1.21 -4.16 33.16
C MET A 536 -2.56 -4.28 32.44
N SER A 537 -2.69 -5.15 31.43
CA SER A 537 -3.92 -5.36 30.66
C SER A 537 -4.33 -6.84 30.69
N PRO A 538 -4.91 -7.33 31.81
CA PRO A 538 -5.32 -8.72 31.95
C PRO A 538 -6.26 -9.18 30.81
N GLY A 539 -6.08 -10.43 30.36
CA GLY A 539 -6.87 -10.99 29.26
C GLY A 539 -6.30 -10.72 27.85
N THR A 540 -5.09 -10.15 27.77
CA THR A 540 -4.35 -9.97 26.51
C THR A 540 -3.64 -11.27 26.12
N ASP A 541 -3.90 -11.77 24.91
CA ASP A 541 -3.15 -12.90 24.33
C ASP A 541 -1.74 -12.45 23.93
N VAL A 542 -0.75 -13.34 23.99
CA VAL A 542 0.65 -12.99 23.72
C VAL A 542 1.23 -13.89 22.63
N GLU A 543 1.88 -13.30 21.65
CA GLU A 543 2.74 -13.95 20.66
C GLU A 543 4.15 -13.37 20.79
N GLU A 544 5.18 -14.13 20.43
CA GLU A 544 6.58 -13.70 20.56
C GLU A 544 7.34 -13.96 19.27
N ILE A 545 8.19 -13.01 18.87
CA ILE A 545 9.06 -13.16 17.70
C ILE A 545 10.52 -13.06 18.14
N ALA A 546 11.22 -14.18 18.08
CA ALA A 546 12.65 -14.25 18.37
C ALA A 546 13.46 -13.50 17.31
N GLY A 547 14.43 -12.70 17.76
CA GLY A 547 15.30 -11.91 16.87
C GLY A 547 14.62 -10.73 16.18
N ALA A 548 13.37 -10.39 16.53
CA ALA A 548 12.74 -9.14 16.08
C ALA A 548 13.30 -7.96 16.88
N ASP A 549 13.79 -6.95 16.17
CA ASP A 549 14.07 -5.63 16.73
C ASP A 549 12.77 -4.80 16.88
N HIS A 550 12.88 -3.52 17.23
CA HIS A 550 11.70 -2.67 17.42
C HIS A 550 10.91 -2.51 16.11
N ALA A 551 11.60 -2.44 14.95
CA ALA A 551 10.98 -2.47 13.62
C ALA A 551 10.63 -3.91 13.18
N VAL A 552 9.76 -4.59 13.95
CA VAL A 552 9.35 -5.99 13.72
C VAL A 552 8.91 -6.24 12.28
N MET A 553 8.21 -5.28 11.68
CA MET A 553 7.72 -5.36 10.30
C MET A 553 8.84 -5.36 9.23
N ASN A 554 10.07 -4.98 9.59
CA ASN A 554 11.24 -4.98 8.73
C ASN A 554 12.20 -6.13 9.06
N SER A 555 12.48 -6.38 10.35
CA SER A 555 13.37 -7.48 10.75
C SER A 555 12.74 -8.86 10.59
N LYS A 556 11.41 -8.98 10.81
CA LYS A 556 10.66 -10.24 10.81
C LYS A 556 9.29 -10.14 10.09
N PRO A 557 9.25 -9.67 8.83
CA PRO A 557 7.99 -9.43 8.11
C PRO A 557 7.15 -10.68 7.89
N ARG A 558 7.79 -11.83 7.59
CA ARG A 558 7.09 -13.09 7.30
C ARG A 558 6.49 -13.67 8.59
N GLU A 559 7.29 -13.78 9.64
CA GLU A 559 6.82 -14.28 10.94
C GLU A 559 5.70 -13.41 11.51
N LEU A 560 5.81 -12.08 11.35
CA LEU A 560 4.73 -11.16 11.75
C LEU A 560 3.47 -11.39 10.91
N CYS A 561 3.59 -11.53 9.59
CA CYS A 561 2.46 -11.84 8.70
C CYS A 561 1.76 -13.14 9.11
N ASP A 562 2.51 -14.21 9.37
CA ASP A 562 1.96 -15.50 9.80
C ASP A 562 1.20 -15.39 11.13
N ILE A 563 1.74 -14.63 12.08
CA ILE A 563 1.07 -14.33 13.36
C ILE A 563 -0.23 -13.54 13.13
N LEU A 564 -0.21 -12.52 12.26
CA LEU A 564 -1.42 -11.74 11.95
C LEU A 564 -2.51 -12.61 11.32
N ILE A 565 -2.16 -13.50 10.40
CA ILE A 565 -3.10 -14.45 9.78
C ILE A 565 -3.63 -15.44 10.83
N LYS A 566 -2.75 -16.00 11.68
CA LYS A 566 -3.12 -16.88 12.80
C LYS A 566 -4.13 -16.21 13.72
N ILE A 567 -3.88 -14.97 14.12
CA ILE A 567 -4.75 -14.14 14.98
C ILE A 567 -6.11 -13.95 14.31
N ALA A 568 -6.11 -13.54 13.04
CA ALA A 568 -7.34 -13.26 12.32
C ALA A 568 -8.23 -14.53 12.21
N ASN A 569 -7.63 -15.69 11.98
CA ASN A 569 -8.32 -17.00 11.96
C ASN A 569 -8.78 -17.48 13.35
N LYS A 570 -8.10 -17.07 14.44
CA LYS A 570 -8.48 -17.39 15.82
C LYS A 570 -9.77 -16.66 16.19
N TYR A 571 -9.81 -15.35 15.99
CA TYR A 571 -10.95 -14.53 16.43
C TYR A 571 -12.13 -14.54 15.46
N GLU A 572 -11.94 -15.04 14.25
CA GLU A 572 -13.04 -15.48 13.39
C GLU A 572 -13.85 -16.62 14.03
N ARG A 573 -13.18 -17.69 14.46
CA ARG A 573 -13.85 -18.87 15.04
C ARG A 573 -14.49 -18.59 16.39
N ALA A 574 -13.89 -17.71 17.19
CA ALA A 574 -14.47 -17.24 18.44
C ALA A 574 -15.75 -16.41 18.21
N ASN A 575 -15.78 -15.56 17.17
CA ASN A 575 -16.98 -14.81 16.82
C ASN A 575 -18.07 -15.71 16.25
N HIS A 576 -17.75 -16.72 15.43
CA HIS A 576 -18.73 -17.71 14.96
C HIS A 576 -19.31 -18.52 16.12
N LYS A 577 -18.48 -18.95 17.10
CA LYS A 577 -18.98 -19.61 18.31
C LYS A 577 -19.81 -18.69 19.20
N HIS A 578 -19.42 -17.43 19.41
CA HIS A 578 -20.15 -16.51 20.28
C HIS A 578 -21.46 -16.03 19.64
N LEU A 579 -21.50 -15.87 18.31
CA LEU A 579 -22.74 -15.66 17.56
C LEU A 579 -23.63 -16.91 17.63
N GLN A 580 -23.08 -18.12 17.51
CA GLN A 580 -23.83 -19.37 17.70
C GLN A 580 -24.32 -19.59 19.15
N GLU A 581 -23.59 -19.10 20.16
CA GLU A 581 -23.96 -19.19 21.58
C GLU A 581 -24.96 -18.09 22.01
N MET A 582 -24.88 -16.88 21.45
CA MET A 582 -25.91 -15.84 21.60
C MET A 582 -27.18 -16.15 20.80
N GLU A 583 -27.04 -16.80 19.64
CA GLU A 583 -28.14 -17.44 18.91
C GLU A 583 -28.54 -18.80 19.53
N GLY A 584 -27.96 -19.19 20.67
CA GLY A 584 -28.42 -20.27 21.54
C GLY A 584 -29.84 -20.04 22.09
N SER A 585 -30.41 -18.86 21.83
CA SER A 585 -31.84 -18.60 21.78
C SER A 585 -32.30 -18.48 20.30
N SER A 586 -32.29 -19.62 19.60
CA SER A 586 -32.79 -19.92 18.24
C SER A 586 -31.97 -19.50 16.99
N SER A 587 -30.91 -20.25 16.65
CA SER A 587 -30.46 -20.40 15.26
C SER A 587 -31.16 -21.60 14.63
N SER A 588 -32.35 -21.38 14.02
CA SER A 588 -32.99 -22.43 13.24
C SER A 588 -32.29 -22.58 11.89
N SER A 589 -31.78 -23.78 11.58
CA SER A 589 -31.35 -24.17 10.23
C SER A 589 -32.36 -23.65 9.21
N LYS A 590 -31.92 -22.77 8.30
CA LYS A 590 -32.76 -22.21 7.23
C LYS A 590 -32.72 -23.10 6.00
N HIS A 591 -33.77 -23.04 5.18
CA HIS A 591 -33.87 -23.78 3.93
C HIS A 591 -33.83 -22.82 2.74
N PHE A 592 -32.78 -22.96 1.93
CA PHE A 592 -32.54 -22.21 0.71
C PHE A 592 -33.00 -23.01 -0.51
N ILE A 593 -33.71 -22.36 -1.43
CA ILE A 593 -33.99 -22.90 -2.78
C ILE A 593 -33.30 -22.01 -3.82
N LEU A 594 -32.39 -22.58 -4.61
CA LEU A 594 -31.59 -21.88 -5.61
C LEU A 594 -32.11 -22.18 -7.01
N VAL A 595 -32.40 -21.12 -7.76
CA VAL A 595 -33.08 -21.16 -9.06
C VAL A 595 -32.17 -20.55 -10.12
N HIS A 596 -31.85 -21.34 -11.15
CA HIS A 596 -30.93 -20.94 -12.22
C HIS A 596 -31.56 -19.95 -13.22
N GLY A 597 -30.70 -19.31 -14.02
CA GLY A 597 -31.09 -18.42 -15.11
C GLY A 597 -31.39 -19.16 -16.42
N LEU A 598 -31.72 -18.41 -17.48
CA LEU A 598 -31.97 -18.98 -18.81
C LEU A 598 -30.72 -19.73 -19.32
N CYS A 599 -30.92 -20.86 -20.00
CA CYS A 599 -29.87 -21.74 -20.55
C CYS A 599 -28.88 -22.31 -19.52
N HIS A 600 -29.21 -22.27 -18.23
CA HIS A 600 -28.46 -22.91 -17.15
C HIS A 600 -29.26 -24.07 -16.54
N GLY A 601 -28.65 -24.78 -15.59
CA GLY A 601 -29.32 -25.72 -14.70
C GLY A 601 -28.82 -25.54 -13.26
N ALA A 602 -29.33 -26.34 -12.32
CA ALA A 602 -28.94 -26.40 -10.92
C ALA A 602 -27.42 -26.48 -10.72
N TRP A 603 -26.71 -27.09 -11.66
CA TRP A 603 -25.26 -27.21 -11.66
C TRP A 603 -24.54 -25.86 -11.51
N CYS A 604 -25.12 -24.74 -11.97
CA CYS A 604 -24.46 -23.43 -11.83
C CYS A 604 -24.28 -22.99 -10.38
N TRP A 605 -25.02 -23.61 -9.45
CA TRP A 605 -24.99 -23.31 -8.03
C TRP A 605 -24.07 -24.23 -7.21
N TYR A 606 -23.36 -25.19 -7.82
CA TYR A 606 -22.67 -26.24 -7.04
C TYR A 606 -21.73 -25.71 -5.93
N LYS A 607 -20.99 -24.62 -6.20
CA LYS A 607 -20.13 -23.97 -5.20
C LYS A 607 -20.95 -23.35 -4.06
N VAL A 608 -22.04 -22.65 -4.39
CA VAL A 608 -22.94 -22.01 -3.42
C VAL A 608 -23.69 -23.03 -2.59
N VAL A 609 -24.15 -24.12 -3.21
CA VAL A 609 -24.75 -25.26 -2.50
C VAL A 609 -23.77 -25.83 -1.48
N THR A 610 -22.51 -26.02 -1.88
CA THR A 610 -21.46 -26.55 -1.00
C THR A 610 -21.22 -25.63 0.19
N MET A 611 -21.07 -24.32 -0.06
CA MET A 611 -20.85 -23.31 1.00
C MET A 611 -22.04 -23.20 1.96
N LEU A 612 -23.27 -23.11 1.47
CA LEU A 612 -24.45 -22.98 2.34
C LEU A 612 -24.69 -24.25 3.16
N ARG A 613 -24.41 -25.44 2.60
CA ARG A 613 -24.48 -26.70 3.34
C ARG A 613 -23.38 -26.82 4.40
N SER A 614 -22.16 -26.33 4.13
CA SER A 614 -21.08 -26.35 5.13
C SER A 614 -21.39 -25.46 6.34
N GLU A 615 -22.19 -24.40 6.15
CA GLU A 615 -22.72 -23.54 7.23
C GLU A 615 -23.93 -24.14 7.96
N GLY A 616 -24.32 -25.39 7.66
CA GLY A 616 -25.39 -26.11 8.36
C GLY A 616 -26.81 -25.78 7.88
N HIS A 617 -26.96 -25.14 6.71
CA HIS A 617 -28.27 -24.88 6.12
C HIS A 617 -28.76 -26.00 5.21
N ARG A 618 -30.08 -26.14 5.07
CA ARG A 618 -30.69 -26.99 4.05
C ARG A 618 -30.68 -26.23 2.73
N VAL A 619 -30.24 -26.88 1.66
CA VAL A 619 -30.13 -26.23 0.34
C VAL A 619 -30.63 -27.16 -0.75
N THR A 620 -31.58 -26.66 -1.54
CA THR A 620 -32.15 -27.32 -2.72
C THR A 620 -31.82 -26.46 -3.94
N ALA A 621 -30.89 -26.91 -4.78
CA ALA A 621 -30.74 -26.38 -6.13
C ALA A 621 -31.54 -27.30 -7.07
N LEU A 622 -32.41 -26.72 -7.88
CA LEU A 622 -33.31 -27.47 -8.75
C LEU A 622 -33.19 -27.02 -10.20
N ASP A 623 -33.48 -27.93 -11.11
CA ASP A 623 -33.66 -27.64 -12.52
C ASP A 623 -35.13 -27.27 -12.78
N LEU A 624 -35.34 -26.12 -13.44
CA LEU A 624 -36.65 -25.74 -13.97
C LEU A 624 -37.03 -26.64 -15.15
N ALA A 625 -38.30 -26.65 -15.53
CA ALA A 625 -38.76 -27.58 -16.56
C ALA A 625 -38.01 -27.34 -17.89
N ALA A 626 -37.64 -28.44 -18.55
CA ALA A 626 -36.82 -28.45 -19.77
C ALA A 626 -35.43 -27.79 -19.65
N SER A 627 -34.91 -27.65 -18.43
CA SER A 627 -33.57 -27.11 -18.15
C SER A 627 -32.70 -28.14 -17.42
N GLY A 628 -31.37 -27.96 -17.50
CA GLY A 628 -30.41 -28.86 -16.84
C GLY A 628 -30.64 -30.33 -17.16
N VAL A 629 -30.89 -31.15 -16.13
CA VAL A 629 -31.19 -32.58 -16.29
C VAL A 629 -32.68 -32.92 -16.19
N HIS A 630 -33.57 -31.93 -16.20
CA HIS A 630 -35.02 -32.14 -16.15
C HIS A 630 -35.50 -32.90 -17.41
N PRO A 631 -36.37 -33.94 -17.27
CA PRO A 631 -36.69 -34.84 -18.39
C PRO A 631 -37.61 -34.24 -19.46
N ALA A 632 -38.40 -33.22 -19.12
CA ALA A 632 -39.28 -32.54 -20.08
C ALA A 632 -38.50 -31.92 -21.25
N ARG A 633 -39.08 -31.94 -22.44
CA ARG A 633 -38.53 -31.28 -23.62
C ARG A 633 -39.00 -29.82 -23.71
N VAL A 634 -38.22 -28.97 -24.37
CA VAL A 634 -38.57 -27.55 -24.52
C VAL A 634 -39.88 -27.32 -25.28
N ASP A 635 -40.28 -28.24 -26.18
CA ASP A 635 -41.54 -28.22 -26.90
C ASP A 635 -42.74 -28.71 -26.06
N GLU A 636 -42.49 -29.34 -24.91
CA GLU A 636 -43.50 -29.83 -23.97
C GLU A 636 -43.84 -28.83 -22.86
N VAL A 637 -43.03 -27.77 -22.69
CA VAL A 637 -43.28 -26.70 -21.72
C VAL A 637 -44.04 -25.57 -22.41
N HIS A 638 -45.29 -25.35 -22.02
CA HIS A 638 -46.24 -24.51 -22.76
C HIS A 638 -46.50 -23.17 -22.09
N SER A 639 -46.11 -22.98 -20.83
CA SER A 639 -46.27 -21.71 -20.12
C SER A 639 -45.10 -21.41 -19.20
N PHE A 640 -44.98 -20.15 -18.77
CA PHE A 640 -43.96 -19.75 -17.78
C PHE A 640 -44.23 -20.38 -16.40
N GLU A 641 -45.50 -20.66 -16.08
CA GLU A 641 -45.89 -21.38 -14.87
C GLU A 641 -45.43 -22.85 -14.95
N GLU A 642 -45.65 -23.53 -16.07
CA GLU A 642 -45.12 -24.88 -16.32
C GLU A 642 -43.59 -24.93 -16.29
N TYR A 643 -42.92 -23.90 -16.85
CA TYR A 643 -41.47 -23.75 -16.75
C TYR A 643 -41.00 -23.68 -15.28
N SER A 644 -41.76 -22.96 -14.45
CA SER A 644 -41.47 -22.75 -13.03
C SER A 644 -41.99 -23.85 -12.11
N GLN A 645 -42.69 -24.87 -12.65
CA GLN A 645 -43.39 -25.88 -11.86
C GLN A 645 -42.49 -26.62 -10.85
N PRO A 646 -41.25 -27.05 -11.19
CA PRO A 646 -40.38 -27.70 -10.21
C PRO A 646 -40.06 -26.84 -8.97
N LEU A 647 -39.99 -25.51 -9.14
CA LEU A 647 -39.85 -24.58 -8.03
C LEU A 647 -41.14 -24.48 -7.21
N LEU A 648 -42.29 -24.36 -7.88
CA LEU A 648 -43.58 -24.24 -7.21
C LEU A 648 -43.89 -25.49 -6.39
N ASP A 649 -43.59 -26.68 -6.92
CA ASP A 649 -43.73 -27.96 -6.20
C ASP A 649 -42.81 -28.00 -4.99
N ALA A 650 -41.53 -27.63 -5.14
CA ALA A 650 -40.58 -27.60 -4.02
C ALA A 650 -41.00 -26.64 -2.88
N VAL A 651 -41.63 -25.51 -3.22
CA VAL A 651 -42.19 -24.57 -2.23
C VAL A 651 -43.48 -25.12 -1.61
N ALA A 652 -44.34 -25.75 -2.40
CA ALA A 652 -45.58 -26.36 -1.93
C ALA A 652 -45.33 -27.53 -0.98
N GLU A 653 -44.31 -28.34 -1.23
CA GLU A 653 -43.91 -29.50 -0.43
C GLU A 653 -43.14 -29.14 0.84
N ALA A 654 -42.71 -27.88 1.00
CA ALA A 654 -42.02 -27.45 2.21
C ALA A 654 -42.88 -27.67 3.48
N PRO A 655 -42.29 -28.23 4.56
CA PRO A 655 -42.96 -28.49 5.84
C PRO A 655 -43.81 -27.33 6.37
N ALA A 656 -44.92 -27.67 7.03
CA ALA A 656 -45.84 -26.69 7.59
C ALA A 656 -45.14 -25.79 8.64
N GLY A 657 -45.21 -24.47 8.44
CA GLY A 657 -44.55 -23.48 9.29
C GLY A 657 -43.10 -23.17 8.92
N GLU A 658 -42.50 -23.91 7.96
CA GLU A 658 -41.18 -23.58 7.42
C GLU A 658 -41.27 -22.41 6.45
N ARG A 659 -40.42 -21.39 6.65
CA ARG A 659 -40.29 -20.25 5.72
C ARG A 659 -38.96 -20.33 4.97
N LEU A 660 -39.05 -20.37 3.65
CA LEU A 660 -37.96 -20.61 2.71
C LEU A 660 -37.23 -19.33 2.32
N ILE A 661 -35.96 -19.46 1.96
CA ILE A 661 -35.18 -18.41 1.32
C ILE A 661 -35.04 -18.76 -0.16
N LEU A 662 -35.64 -17.97 -1.04
CA LEU A 662 -35.57 -18.18 -2.49
C LEU A 662 -34.44 -17.34 -3.09
N VAL A 663 -33.61 -17.92 -3.94
CA VAL A 663 -32.51 -17.23 -4.63
C VAL A 663 -32.63 -17.46 -6.13
N GLY A 664 -32.89 -16.41 -6.91
CA GLY A 664 -33.07 -16.48 -8.36
C GLY A 664 -31.97 -15.75 -9.10
N HIS A 665 -31.30 -16.42 -10.04
CA HIS A 665 -30.30 -15.81 -10.93
C HIS A 665 -30.90 -15.44 -12.28
N SER A 666 -30.59 -14.25 -12.81
CA SER A 666 -30.99 -13.83 -14.16
C SER A 666 -32.51 -14.02 -14.40
N PHE A 667 -32.89 -14.80 -15.42
CA PHE A 667 -34.29 -15.12 -15.73
C PHE A 667 -35.02 -15.86 -14.59
N GLY A 668 -34.30 -16.58 -13.73
CA GLY A 668 -34.84 -17.25 -12.55
C GLY A 668 -35.44 -16.28 -11.51
N GLY A 669 -35.13 -14.98 -11.61
CA GLY A 669 -35.80 -13.92 -10.85
C GLY A 669 -37.32 -13.90 -11.07
N LEU A 670 -37.79 -14.13 -12.30
CA LEU A 670 -39.21 -14.18 -12.60
C LEU A 670 -39.89 -15.40 -11.94
N SER A 671 -39.19 -16.54 -11.86
CA SER A 671 -39.72 -17.76 -11.27
C SER A 671 -39.85 -17.64 -9.75
N ILE A 672 -38.86 -17.04 -9.07
CA ILE A 672 -38.98 -16.77 -7.63
C ILE A 672 -40.04 -15.71 -7.33
N ALA A 673 -40.24 -14.73 -8.21
CA ALA A 673 -41.32 -13.75 -8.07
C ALA A 673 -42.71 -14.39 -8.23
N LEU A 674 -42.86 -15.35 -9.14
CA LEU A 674 -44.09 -16.15 -9.26
C LEU A 674 -44.34 -16.98 -7.98
N ALA A 675 -43.30 -17.60 -7.43
CA ALA A 675 -43.42 -18.32 -6.16
C ALA A 675 -43.78 -17.39 -4.98
N MET A 676 -43.26 -16.16 -4.95
CA MET A 676 -43.63 -15.12 -3.97
C MET A 676 -45.12 -14.77 -4.01
N GLU A 677 -45.69 -14.66 -5.21
CA GLU A 677 -47.12 -14.37 -5.39
C GLU A 677 -47.99 -15.56 -4.99
N ARG A 678 -47.57 -16.79 -5.30
CA ARG A 678 -48.34 -18.01 -5.03
C ARG A 678 -48.26 -18.48 -3.57
N PHE A 679 -47.13 -18.26 -2.90
CA PHE A 679 -46.84 -18.78 -1.55
C PHE A 679 -46.21 -17.73 -0.62
N PRO A 680 -46.79 -16.52 -0.48
CA PRO A 680 -46.20 -15.43 0.30
C PRO A 680 -45.94 -15.82 1.77
N GLU A 681 -46.78 -16.67 2.34
CA GLU A 681 -46.68 -17.16 3.72
C GLU A 681 -45.51 -18.14 3.92
N LYS A 682 -45.08 -18.84 2.87
CA LYS A 682 -43.98 -19.81 2.91
C LYS A 682 -42.62 -19.20 2.62
N ILE A 683 -42.53 -17.91 2.28
CA ILE A 683 -41.27 -17.29 1.86
C ILE A 683 -40.83 -16.31 2.94
N ALA A 684 -39.64 -16.55 3.52
CA ALA A 684 -39.01 -15.64 4.48
C ALA A 684 -38.33 -14.47 3.76
N VAL A 685 -37.56 -14.79 2.71
CA VAL A 685 -36.72 -13.84 1.97
C VAL A 685 -36.63 -14.29 0.51
N ALA A 686 -36.64 -13.33 -0.42
CA ALA A 686 -36.34 -13.56 -1.83
C ALA A 686 -35.10 -12.76 -2.23
N VAL A 687 -34.12 -13.41 -2.85
CA VAL A 687 -32.82 -12.86 -3.25
C VAL A 687 -32.70 -12.91 -4.76
N PHE A 688 -32.48 -11.75 -5.39
CA PHE A 688 -32.37 -11.60 -6.84
C PHE A 688 -30.91 -11.36 -7.22
N VAL A 689 -30.27 -12.33 -7.89
CA VAL A 689 -28.85 -12.28 -8.27
C VAL A 689 -28.74 -11.96 -9.75
N ALA A 690 -28.31 -10.72 -10.08
CA ALA A 690 -28.27 -10.24 -11.47
C ALA A 690 -29.55 -10.57 -12.26
N ALA A 691 -30.70 -10.48 -11.59
CA ALA A 691 -31.95 -11.10 -12.01
C ALA A 691 -33.01 -10.09 -12.45
N ALA A 692 -33.96 -10.55 -13.25
CA ALA A 692 -35.15 -9.77 -13.60
C ALA A 692 -36.07 -9.66 -12.37
N VAL A 693 -36.35 -8.42 -11.94
CA VAL A 693 -37.24 -8.12 -10.82
C VAL A 693 -38.53 -7.50 -11.37
N PRO A 694 -39.68 -8.19 -11.31
CA PRO A 694 -40.94 -7.61 -11.79
C PRO A 694 -41.41 -6.48 -10.87
N CYS A 695 -41.98 -5.41 -11.45
CA CYS A 695 -42.55 -4.29 -10.69
C CYS A 695 -44.08 -4.38 -10.67
N VAL A 696 -44.68 -4.16 -9.50
CA VAL A 696 -46.14 -4.13 -9.32
C VAL A 696 -46.78 -3.12 -10.29
N GLY A 697 -47.84 -3.54 -10.98
CA GLY A 697 -48.61 -2.69 -11.90
C GLY A 697 -47.95 -2.43 -13.27
N LYS A 698 -46.76 -2.98 -13.53
CA LYS A 698 -46.11 -2.91 -14.86
C LYS A 698 -46.22 -4.26 -15.56
N ARG A 699 -46.48 -4.25 -16.88
CA ARG A 699 -46.39 -5.47 -17.68
C ARG A 699 -44.96 -6.00 -17.62
N ILE A 700 -44.81 -7.30 -17.41
CA ILE A 700 -43.55 -8.01 -17.62
C ILE A 700 -43.39 -8.05 -19.14
N ILE A 701 -42.52 -7.21 -19.70
CA ILE A 701 -42.31 -7.14 -21.15
C ILE A 701 -40.92 -7.70 -21.46
N PRO A 702 -40.79 -8.99 -21.83
CA PRO A 702 -39.56 -9.53 -22.42
C PRO A 702 -39.15 -8.80 -23.70
N GLU A 703 -40.11 -8.17 -24.40
CA GLU A 703 -39.90 -7.45 -25.67
C GLU A 703 -39.03 -6.19 -25.53
N LEU A 704 -38.97 -5.55 -24.35
CA LEU A 704 -38.15 -4.34 -24.15
C LEU A 704 -36.64 -4.65 -24.17
N ILE A 705 -36.27 -5.88 -23.77
CA ILE A 705 -34.88 -6.36 -23.88
C ILE A 705 -34.56 -6.62 -25.36
N ARG A 706 -35.53 -7.04 -26.17
CA ARG A 706 -35.35 -7.35 -27.60
C ARG A 706 -35.26 -6.11 -28.49
N GLU A 707 -36.00 -5.04 -28.19
CA GLU A 707 -35.97 -3.78 -28.96
C GLU A 707 -34.76 -2.88 -28.65
N LYS A 708 -34.19 -2.99 -27.43
CA LYS A 708 -33.02 -2.20 -27.00
C LYS A 708 -31.70 -2.96 -27.02
N ALA A 709 -31.72 -4.27 -27.29
CA ALA A 709 -30.51 -5.06 -27.43
C ALA A 709 -29.73 -4.64 -28.69
N PRO A 710 -28.43 -4.31 -28.57
CA PRO A 710 -27.60 -4.04 -29.74
C PRO A 710 -27.47 -5.31 -30.60
N LYS A 711 -27.33 -5.16 -31.93
CA LYS A 711 -27.40 -6.27 -32.91
C LYS A 711 -26.36 -7.38 -32.69
N ASP A 712 -25.31 -7.09 -31.92
CA ASP A 712 -24.20 -7.96 -31.54
C ASP A 712 -24.41 -8.66 -30.17
N MET A 713 -25.49 -8.37 -29.44
CA MET A 713 -25.70 -8.86 -28.07
C MET A 713 -25.65 -10.40 -27.97
N LEU A 714 -26.13 -11.12 -28.98
CA LEU A 714 -26.23 -12.59 -28.95
C LEU A 714 -24.96 -13.30 -29.43
N LEU A 715 -23.98 -12.59 -30.02
CA LEU A 715 -22.78 -13.17 -30.64
C LEU A 715 -23.13 -14.40 -31.51
N ASP A 716 -22.65 -15.58 -31.14
CA ASP A 716 -22.88 -16.86 -31.83
C ASP A 716 -24.07 -17.68 -31.28
N SER A 717 -24.87 -17.09 -30.38
CA SER A 717 -26.08 -17.71 -29.82
C SER A 717 -27.20 -17.82 -30.84
N LYS A 718 -27.97 -18.91 -30.76
CA LYS A 718 -29.02 -19.25 -31.74
C LYS A 718 -30.40 -19.17 -31.13
N MET A 719 -31.29 -18.51 -31.84
CA MET A 719 -32.74 -18.57 -31.61
C MET A 719 -33.30 -19.73 -32.41
N ILE A 720 -33.92 -20.70 -31.73
CA ILE A 720 -34.46 -21.91 -32.34
C ILE A 720 -35.99 -21.78 -32.32
N PRO A 721 -36.66 -21.70 -33.48
CA PRO A 721 -38.11 -21.72 -33.52
C PRO A 721 -38.59 -23.08 -33.00
N ILE A 722 -39.52 -23.05 -32.06
CA ILE A 722 -40.19 -24.24 -31.53
C ILE A 722 -41.67 -24.12 -31.82
N ASN A 723 -42.34 -25.24 -32.04
CA ASN A 723 -43.80 -25.25 -32.17
C ASN A 723 -44.36 -26.01 -30.98
N ASN A 724 -45.01 -25.29 -30.07
CA ASN A 724 -45.66 -25.90 -28.92
C ASN A 724 -47.18 -25.97 -29.15
N LYS A 725 -47.92 -26.63 -28.25
CA LYS A 725 -49.38 -26.78 -28.41
C LYS A 725 -50.15 -25.45 -28.34
N GLN A 726 -49.54 -24.36 -27.86
CA GLN A 726 -50.14 -23.03 -27.76
C GLN A 726 -49.74 -22.10 -28.94
N GLY A 727 -48.83 -22.53 -29.82
CA GLY A 727 -48.40 -21.81 -31.02
C GLY A 727 -46.88 -21.79 -31.23
N PRO A 728 -46.39 -20.97 -32.17
CA PRO A 728 -44.96 -20.80 -32.40
C PRO A 728 -44.29 -20.10 -31.21
N GLY A 729 -43.21 -20.71 -30.70
CA GLY A 729 -42.33 -20.17 -29.66
C GLY A 729 -40.88 -20.07 -30.12
N THR A 730 -39.99 -19.64 -29.22
CA THR A 730 -38.55 -19.56 -29.50
C THR A 730 -37.75 -20.05 -28.30
N ALA A 731 -36.89 -21.05 -28.52
CA ALA A 731 -35.86 -21.46 -27.60
C ALA A 731 -34.55 -20.71 -27.89
N ILE A 732 -33.68 -20.58 -26.88
CA ILE A 732 -32.37 -19.94 -27.02
C ILE A 732 -31.28 -20.96 -26.69
N LEU A 733 -30.28 -21.05 -27.54
CA LEU A 733 -29.04 -21.77 -27.29
C LEU A 733 -27.89 -20.77 -27.25
N LEU A 734 -27.24 -20.63 -26.09
CA LEU A 734 -26.09 -19.74 -25.93
C LEU A 734 -24.86 -20.34 -26.61
N GLY A 735 -24.20 -19.54 -27.46
CA GLY A 735 -23.00 -19.97 -28.18
C GLY A 735 -21.73 -19.86 -27.32
N PRO A 736 -20.68 -20.62 -27.65
CA PRO A 736 -19.41 -20.58 -26.91
C PRO A 736 -18.77 -19.19 -26.84
N ASN A 737 -18.84 -18.36 -27.89
CA ASN A 737 -18.28 -16.99 -27.83
C ASN A 737 -19.12 -16.11 -26.89
N PHE A 738 -20.45 -16.25 -26.92
CA PHE A 738 -21.32 -15.59 -25.94
C PHE A 738 -20.97 -16.01 -24.50
N LEU A 739 -20.79 -17.30 -24.25
CA LEU A 739 -20.42 -17.80 -22.93
C LEU A 739 -19.04 -17.29 -22.50
N ALA A 740 -18.04 -17.26 -23.39
CA ALA A 740 -16.70 -16.77 -23.06
C ALA A 740 -16.64 -15.25 -22.84
N GLU A 741 -17.25 -14.45 -23.74
CA GLU A 741 -17.10 -12.99 -23.72
C GLU A 741 -18.12 -12.29 -22.80
N LYS A 742 -19.32 -12.87 -22.62
CA LYS A 742 -20.43 -12.22 -21.91
C LYS A 742 -20.92 -13.01 -20.71
N GLY A 743 -20.94 -14.34 -20.78
CA GLY A 743 -21.41 -15.20 -19.69
C GLY A 743 -20.39 -15.37 -18.56
N TYR A 744 -19.14 -15.65 -18.91
CA TYR A 744 -18.07 -16.06 -17.99
C TYR A 744 -16.71 -15.36 -18.24
N PRO A 745 -16.64 -14.07 -18.59
CA PRO A 745 -15.38 -13.41 -18.98
C PRO A 745 -14.32 -13.35 -17.87
N LEU A 746 -14.73 -13.55 -16.62
CA LEU A 746 -13.87 -13.54 -15.44
C LEU A 746 -13.80 -14.90 -14.73
N SER A 747 -14.40 -15.94 -15.32
CA SER A 747 -14.35 -17.28 -14.74
C SER A 747 -13.02 -17.96 -15.06
N PRO A 748 -12.38 -18.67 -14.11
CA PRO A 748 -11.16 -19.44 -14.37
C PRO A 748 -11.37 -20.43 -15.53
N ALA A 749 -10.32 -20.70 -16.32
CA ALA A 749 -10.39 -21.61 -17.47
C ALA A 749 -10.90 -23.02 -17.10
N GLU A 750 -10.69 -23.45 -15.85
CA GLU A 750 -11.18 -24.71 -15.29
C GLU A 750 -12.71 -24.78 -15.18
N ALA A 751 -13.42 -23.65 -15.25
CA ALA A 751 -14.88 -23.57 -15.19
C ALA A 751 -15.56 -23.60 -16.56
N MET A 752 -14.80 -23.60 -17.66
CA MET A 752 -15.33 -23.53 -19.04
C MET A 752 -15.17 -24.85 -19.85
N ASN A 753 -14.72 -25.94 -19.22
CA ASN A 753 -14.61 -27.27 -19.82
C ASN A 753 -15.73 -28.21 -19.40
#